data_AF-W5LCT2-F1
#
_entry.id   AF-W5LCT2-F1
#
_cell.length_a   1.000
_cell.length_b   1.000
_cell.length_c   1.000
_cell.angle_alpha   90.00
_cell.angle_beta   90.00
_cell.angle_gamma   90.00
#
_symmetry.space_group_name_H-M   'P 1'
#
loop_
_entity.id
_entity.type
_entity.pdbx_description
1 polymer ?
#
loop_
_entity_poly.entity_id
_entity_poly.type
_entity_poly.pdbx_seq_one_letter_code
_entity_poly.pdbx_strand_id
1 'polypeptide(L)'
;MESASDPTPPRAHKGSSRSPKKPQQNSAKRENSKPNHKQSLQDARRKGRMDRGKAEEEIINKLKNIDLRCKPKATGTGLVYSEAFTHHRCLWDTSHPECPERVIAVVELMKKEGLLSRCVQVETRAASEEEISLVHTKEYIDRMRSTQKMTEEEMKLVSDGYDSVYLHPDTFSCACLAVGSVLQLVDKVMTSELRNGFSVSRPPGHHAQTELMNGYCMFNNLAVAARYAQKQHGVQRVLIVDWDVHHGQGIQYIFQDDPNVLYFSVHRYEDGSFWPHLPESDSSAVGSGLGEGYNINLPWNKTGMQDGDYVAAFQRLLLPVAYEFQPQLVLVAAGFDSVVGDPQGGEMSASPQCFSVLTHMLMGLAQGRIVLALEGGYNLQATAEGACASLRSLLGDPCPHLPCPGSPSESALNSISKTVSDLYPFWTSLQILEGGALSEAEPLPSSVCAEMNLESSLRSTGLVYDQRMMEHHNMWDSDHPERPQRIFRIFSRHEELGFVDRCQRIPARLATEEELALCHGLEHIATIKSTEQMKPRDLHRLGDEYNSIYISQESYKSALLAAGSCFNSAQAILTGQVRNGVAIVRPPGHHAERDKACGFCFFNTAALTARYAQSITHSALRVLILDWDVHHGNGTQHIFEEDDSVLYISLHRYEDGLFFPSSEDANYDKVGQGKGAGYNVNIPWNKATMGDPEYLAAFHNIVMPIAREFAPELVLVSAGFDAARGDPLGRYQVTPEGYAHLTHQLLSLAAGRVLVILEGGYNLNSISESMAMCTSMLLGDAPPMLPDLPPPHASAAVTINNVLRAHAPYWRSLRIQIPESLRMSLPSPQPKTKRSSTGRSKKSPRQFTPAQSPSQQQQSSPVITSPASPAAAQEDSGLDELTQGLHSLDLSSSTSANSSPTSIPVGGARPKVKPSPQKDVTSALEESPVKVIESDRAEPIVKAESTPIKEEKQPAEADAVAMGDQDSGVLEGACGFTQKSVFELVCGAVDMGGDTMYVVDPLAWCPHLESVRPLPVGGIDVFRPCEECGADSENWVCLCCYKVLCGRFVKEHMVTHGQVSGHPMVLSFADLSVWCYPCESYVHNKVLHEIKNAAHVAKFGEEIPPIN
;
A
#
# COMPACT_ATOMS: atom_id res chain seq x y z
N MET A 1 7.04 -74.56 11.98
CA MET A 1 7.52 -75.11 13.26
C MET A 1 7.64 -73.91 14.19
N GLU A 2 6.87 -73.77 15.26
CA GLU A 2 5.89 -74.68 15.91
C GLU A 2 4.65 -73.82 16.31
N SER A 3 3.48 -73.99 15.68
CA SER A 3 2.32 -74.79 16.15
C SER A 3 1.77 -74.37 17.53
N ALA A 4 0.63 -73.66 17.60
CA ALA A 4 -0.75 -74.21 17.69
C ALA A 4 -1.32 -74.02 19.14
N SER A 5 -2.63 -73.97 19.45
CA SER A 5 -3.89 -74.00 18.68
C SER A 5 -5.07 -73.41 19.51
N ASP A 6 -6.18 -73.05 18.84
CA ASP A 6 -7.50 -72.70 19.40
C ASP A 6 -8.16 -73.90 20.16
N PRO A 7 -9.09 -73.70 21.13
CA PRO A 7 -10.53 -73.72 20.78
C PRO A 7 -11.54 -72.91 21.67
N THR A 8 -12.68 -72.58 21.04
CA THR A 8 -14.03 -72.24 21.62
C THR A 8 -14.67 -73.41 22.44
N PRO A 9 -15.95 -73.43 22.99
CA PRO A 9 -17.19 -72.61 22.79
C PRO A 9 -18.02 -72.41 24.12
N PRO A 10 -19.40 -72.43 24.27
CA PRO A 10 -20.57 -72.31 23.35
C PRO A 10 -21.84 -71.50 23.85
N ARG A 11 -22.92 -71.47 23.01
CA ARG A 11 -24.39 -71.24 23.30
C ARG A 11 -24.89 -69.79 23.54
N ALA A 12 -26.13 -69.38 23.19
CA ALA A 12 -27.19 -69.93 22.28
C ALA A 12 -28.26 -68.86 21.89
N HIS A 13 -29.13 -69.15 20.90
CA HIS A 13 -30.07 -68.21 20.24
C HIS A 13 -31.45 -67.97 20.91
N LYS A 14 -32.07 -66.79 20.63
CA LYS A 14 -33.34 -66.59 19.84
C LYS A 14 -33.79 -65.10 19.88
N GLY A 15 -34.33 -64.46 18.82
CA GLY A 15 -34.46 -64.84 17.39
C GLY A 15 -35.47 -63.97 16.59
N SER A 16 -35.44 -64.07 15.25
CA SER A 16 -36.42 -63.55 14.24
C SER A 16 -36.54 -62.02 13.98
N SER A 17 -36.83 -61.54 12.75
CA SER A 17 -36.69 -62.15 11.39
C SER A 17 -36.93 -61.18 10.20
N ARG A 18 -36.02 -61.24 9.21
CA ARG A 18 -36.26 -61.22 7.73
C ARG A 18 -36.90 -60.01 7.01
N SER A 19 -36.05 -59.35 6.20
CA SER A 19 -36.28 -58.74 4.86
C SER A 19 -36.69 -59.81 3.78
N PRO A 20 -36.83 -59.58 2.43
CA PRO A 20 -36.30 -58.47 1.59
C PRO A 20 -37.10 -58.02 0.31
N LYS A 21 -36.48 -57.11 -0.47
CA LYS A 21 -36.49 -56.93 -1.96
C LYS A 21 -37.58 -56.11 -2.71
N LYS A 22 -37.08 -55.45 -3.78
CA LYS A 22 -37.68 -54.64 -4.88
C LYS A 22 -38.50 -55.50 -5.88
N PRO A 23 -39.41 -54.97 -6.76
CA PRO A 23 -39.07 -54.08 -7.90
C PRO A 23 -40.11 -52.99 -8.30
N GLN A 24 -39.90 -52.39 -9.49
CA GLN A 24 -40.54 -51.19 -10.05
C GLN A 24 -41.90 -51.44 -10.75
N GLN A 25 -42.77 -50.43 -10.89
CA GLN A 25 -43.04 -49.75 -12.18
C GLN A 25 -44.20 -48.72 -12.17
N ASN A 26 -44.15 -47.82 -13.18
CA ASN A 26 -45.25 -47.15 -13.91
C ASN A 26 -46.14 -46.03 -13.32
N SER A 27 -45.95 -44.87 -13.97
CA SER A 27 -47.00 -44.07 -14.64
C SER A 27 -47.76 -42.99 -13.86
N ALA A 28 -48.24 -41.99 -14.62
CA ALA A 28 -48.86 -40.76 -14.13
C ALA A 28 -50.36 -40.69 -14.42
N LYS A 29 -51.09 -39.90 -13.62
CA LYS A 29 -52.31 -39.19 -14.03
C LYS A 29 -52.59 -37.98 -13.13
N ARG A 30 -53.48 -37.10 -13.60
CA ARG A 30 -53.76 -35.75 -13.07
C ARG A 30 -55.02 -35.67 -12.19
N GLU A 31 -55.10 -34.52 -11.51
CA GLU A 31 -56.30 -33.72 -11.21
C GLU A 31 -57.12 -33.93 -9.91
N ASN A 32 -57.19 -32.82 -9.15
CA ASN A 32 -58.33 -32.26 -8.41
C ASN A 32 -59.13 -33.12 -7.40
N SER A 33 -59.02 -32.76 -6.11
CA SER A 33 -59.98 -31.81 -5.49
C SER A 33 -59.59 -31.46 -4.04
N LYS A 34 -60.45 -30.72 -3.31
CA LYS A 34 -60.12 -29.94 -2.08
C LYS A 34 -60.25 -30.71 -0.75
N PRO A 35 -59.62 -30.23 0.35
CA PRO A 35 -59.42 -31.00 1.58
C PRO A 35 -60.45 -30.76 2.70
N ASN A 36 -60.44 -31.65 3.69
CA ASN A 36 -60.97 -31.50 5.05
C ASN A 36 -60.28 -32.54 5.97
N HIS A 37 -59.96 -32.34 7.25
CA HIS A 37 -59.75 -31.11 8.04
C HIS A 37 -59.06 -31.50 9.38
N LYS A 38 -58.53 -30.53 10.14
CA LYS A 38 -58.12 -30.63 11.57
C LYS A 38 -56.95 -31.58 11.93
N GLN A 39 -55.72 -31.09 11.74
CA GLN A 39 -54.76 -31.10 12.86
C GLN A 39 -54.86 -29.75 13.59
N SER A 40 -54.52 -29.70 14.89
CA SER A 40 -54.62 -28.47 15.66
C SER A 40 -53.52 -27.48 15.30
N LEU A 41 -53.89 -26.22 15.09
CA LEU A 41 -52.96 -25.10 14.94
C LEU A 41 -52.06 -24.90 16.18
N GLN A 42 -52.45 -25.43 17.35
CA GLN A 42 -51.63 -25.41 18.55
C GLN A 42 -50.51 -26.46 18.53
N ASP A 43 -50.73 -27.64 17.94
CA ASP A 43 -49.73 -28.72 17.92
C ASP A 43 -48.64 -28.44 16.89
N ALA A 44 -49.02 -27.91 15.71
CA ALA A 44 -48.07 -27.39 14.73
C ALA A 44 -47.21 -26.25 15.32
N ARG A 45 -47.83 -25.32 16.07
CA ARG A 45 -47.12 -24.25 16.79
C ARG A 45 -46.23 -24.78 17.92
N ARG A 46 -46.61 -25.86 18.61
CA ARG A 46 -45.78 -26.51 19.65
C ARG A 46 -44.54 -27.16 19.05
N LYS A 47 -44.70 -27.94 17.99
CA LYS A 47 -43.57 -28.59 17.32
C LYS A 47 -42.61 -27.56 16.70
N GLY A 48 -43.17 -26.59 15.98
CA GLY A 48 -42.39 -25.45 15.46
C GLY A 48 -41.67 -24.63 16.54
N ARG A 49 -42.16 -24.60 17.79
CA ARG A 49 -41.45 -23.99 18.94
C ARG A 49 -40.30 -24.85 19.47
N MET A 50 -40.45 -26.17 19.49
CA MET A 50 -39.35 -27.07 19.90
C MET A 50 -38.22 -27.10 18.87
N ASP A 51 -38.57 -27.14 17.58
CA ASP A 51 -37.59 -27.14 16.50
C ASP A 51 -36.88 -25.77 16.40
N ARG A 52 -37.59 -24.65 16.68
CA ARG A 52 -36.94 -23.34 16.91
C ARG A 52 -36.03 -23.34 18.13
N GLY A 53 -36.51 -23.82 19.28
CA GLY A 53 -35.74 -23.81 20.52
C GLY A 53 -34.41 -24.56 20.40
N LYS A 54 -34.38 -25.69 19.68
CA LYS A 54 -33.13 -26.40 19.38
C LYS A 54 -32.20 -25.64 18.44
N ALA A 55 -32.73 -25.01 17.40
CA ALA A 55 -31.92 -24.17 16.51
C ALA A 55 -31.39 -22.93 17.25
N GLU A 56 -32.19 -22.34 18.13
CA GLU A 56 -31.83 -21.22 19.01
C GLU A 56 -30.74 -21.66 20.02
N GLU A 57 -30.85 -22.83 20.67
CA GLU A 57 -29.78 -23.40 21.51
C GLU A 57 -28.48 -23.69 20.73
N GLU A 58 -28.56 -24.24 19.51
CA GLU A 58 -27.39 -24.50 18.68
C GLU A 58 -26.71 -23.20 18.21
N ILE A 59 -27.49 -22.16 17.87
CA ILE A 59 -27.00 -20.83 17.52
C ILE A 59 -26.41 -20.13 18.75
N ILE A 60 -27.04 -20.21 19.93
CA ILE A 60 -26.51 -19.64 21.19
C ILE A 60 -25.19 -20.32 21.57
N ASN A 61 -25.06 -21.64 21.41
CA ASN A 61 -23.81 -22.36 21.66
C ASN A 61 -22.72 -22.05 20.60
N LYS A 62 -23.08 -21.60 19.39
CA LYS A 62 -22.12 -21.05 18.43
C LYS A 62 -21.71 -19.62 18.80
N LEU A 63 -22.67 -18.76 19.15
CA LEU A 63 -22.44 -17.36 19.57
C LEU A 63 -21.57 -17.25 20.83
N LYS A 64 -21.81 -18.10 21.85
CA LYS A 64 -21.02 -18.11 23.10
C LYS A 64 -19.57 -18.58 22.95
N ASN A 65 -19.19 -19.05 21.76
CA ASN A 65 -17.82 -19.40 21.38
C ASN A 65 -17.19 -18.38 20.41
N ILE A 66 -17.86 -17.26 20.10
CA ILE A 66 -17.26 -16.15 19.36
C ILE A 66 -16.55 -15.25 20.35
N ASP A 67 -15.23 -15.40 20.44
CA ASP A 67 -14.37 -14.41 21.08
C ASP A 67 -14.33 -13.13 20.22
N LEU A 68 -14.40 -11.97 20.87
CA LEU A 68 -14.24 -10.66 20.22
C LEU A 68 -12.82 -10.10 20.37
N ARG A 69 -11.94 -10.78 21.10
CA ARG A 69 -10.50 -10.71 20.78
C ARG A 69 -10.34 -11.14 19.33
N CYS A 70 -9.48 -10.44 18.60
CA CYS A 70 -9.32 -10.57 17.14
C CYS A 70 -9.42 -12.04 16.68
N LYS A 71 -10.20 -12.30 15.61
CA LYS A 71 -9.98 -13.49 14.78
C LYS A 71 -8.46 -13.63 14.60
N PRO A 72 -7.85 -14.80 14.89
CA PRO A 72 -6.40 -14.92 14.92
C PRO A 72 -5.84 -14.40 13.60
N LYS A 73 -5.00 -13.35 13.66
CA LYS A 73 -4.41 -12.76 12.45
C LYS A 73 -3.67 -13.87 11.71
N ALA A 74 -4.00 -14.04 10.43
CA ALA A 74 -3.30 -14.97 9.55
C ALA A 74 -1.80 -14.64 9.60
N THR A 75 -1.01 -15.58 10.08
CA THR A 75 0.40 -15.41 10.44
C THR A 75 1.18 -16.67 10.10
N GLY A 76 2.50 -16.54 9.95
CA GLY A 76 3.34 -17.60 9.42
C GLY A 76 3.18 -17.77 7.90
N THR A 77 4.13 -18.52 7.34
CA THR A 77 4.28 -18.78 5.91
C THR A 77 4.22 -20.29 5.68
N GLY A 78 3.35 -20.72 4.77
CA GLY A 78 3.29 -22.11 4.35
C GLY A 78 4.45 -22.47 3.44
N LEU A 79 5.14 -23.58 3.73
CA LEU A 79 6.12 -24.15 2.81
C LEU A 79 5.69 -25.57 2.44
N VAL A 80 5.60 -25.85 1.14
CA VAL A 80 5.34 -27.19 0.61
C VAL A 80 6.58 -27.72 -0.10
N TYR A 81 7.00 -28.92 0.27
CA TYR A 81 8.04 -29.71 -0.41
C TYR A 81 7.77 -31.20 -0.17
N SER A 82 8.17 -32.05 -1.09
CA SER A 82 8.18 -33.51 -0.93
C SER A 82 9.31 -34.14 -1.72
N GLU A 83 9.94 -35.16 -1.15
CA GLU A 83 10.99 -35.97 -1.80
C GLU A 83 10.49 -36.60 -3.12
N ALA A 84 9.18 -36.82 -3.26
CA ALA A 84 8.56 -37.31 -4.50
C ALA A 84 8.80 -36.38 -5.72
N PHE A 85 9.09 -35.10 -5.51
CA PHE A 85 9.50 -34.18 -6.58
C PHE A 85 10.88 -34.50 -7.17
N THR A 86 11.70 -35.30 -6.50
CA THR A 86 13.01 -35.75 -7.00
C THR A 86 12.92 -36.96 -7.94
N HIS A 87 11.75 -37.62 -8.02
CA HIS A 87 11.63 -38.90 -8.72
C HIS A 87 11.69 -38.77 -10.25
N HIS A 88 11.10 -37.72 -10.84
CA HIS A 88 11.16 -37.52 -12.30
C HIS A 88 12.47 -36.86 -12.75
N ARG A 89 13.10 -37.41 -13.79
CA ARG A 89 14.30 -36.87 -14.45
C ARG A 89 14.35 -37.31 -15.91
N CYS A 90 15.13 -36.60 -16.73
CA CYS A 90 15.37 -37.05 -18.10
C CYS A 90 16.16 -38.37 -18.08
N LEU A 91 15.71 -39.36 -18.85
CA LEU A 91 16.36 -40.67 -18.92
C LEU A 91 17.51 -40.70 -19.94
N TRP A 92 17.37 -39.95 -21.03
CA TRP A 92 18.29 -39.92 -22.17
C TRP A 92 19.25 -38.72 -22.20
N ASP A 93 19.16 -37.83 -21.22
CA ASP A 93 20.13 -36.75 -20.97
C ASP A 93 20.33 -36.57 -19.46
N THR A 94 21.50 -37.00 -18.96
CA THR A 94 21.88 -36.87 -17.54
C THR A 94 22.38 -35.47 -17.16
N SER A 95 22.48 -34.57 -18.12
CA SER A 95 22.89 -33.16 -17.98
C SER A 95 21.73 -32.19 -18.18
N HIS A 96 20.50 -32.68 -18.29
CA HIS A 96 19.31 -31.88 -18.52
C HIS A 96 19.11 -30.81 -17.43
N PRO A 97 18.86 -29.53 -17.78
CA PRO A 97 18.85 -28.42 -16.81
C PRO A 97 17.70 -28.52 -15.81
N GLU A 98 16.52 -28.97 -16.25
CA GLU A 98 15.40 -29.28 -15.35
C GLU A 98 15.65 -30.66 -14.72
N CYS A 99 16.15 -30.66 -13.48
CA CYS A 99 16.62 -31.85 -12.76
C CYS A 99 16.20 -31.89 -11.27
N PRO A 100 16.22 -33.07 -10.61
CA PRO A 100 15.91 -33.22 -9.18
C PRO A 100 16.70 -32.30 -8.25
N GLU A 101 17.97 -32.04 -8.59
CA GLU A 101 18.92 -31.29 -7.79
C GLU A 101 18.47 -29.85 -7.53
N ARG A 102 17.63 -29.27 -8.41
CA ARG A 102 17.04 -27.92 -8.26
C ARG A 102 16.32 -27.75 -6.93
N VAL A 103 15.33 -28.60 -6.65
CA VAL A 103 14.53 -28.53 -5.42
C VAL A 103 15.31 -29.00 -4.19
N ILE A 104 16.29 -29.89 -4.38
CA ILE A 104 17.20 -30.31 -3.30
C ILE A 104 18.04 -29.12 -2.84
N ALA A 105 18.71 -28.41 -3.75
CA ALA A 105 19.56 -27.26 -3.42
C ALA A 105 18.78 -26.14 -2.72
N VAL A 106 17.56 -25.83 -3.20
CA VAL A 106 16.64 -24.87 -2.56
C VAL A 106 16.36 -25.27 -1.10
N VAL A 107 15.93 -26.51 -0.85
CA VAL A 107 15.56 -26.98 0.50
C VAL A 107 16.78 -27.11 1.42
N GLU A 108 17.94 -27.53 0.89
CA GLU A 108 19.18 -27.58 1.67
C GLU A 108 19.65 -26.18 2.08
N LEU A 109 19.54 -25.16 1.21
CA LEU A 109 19.87 -23.79 1.59
C LEU A 109 18.85 -23.22 2.58
N MET A 110 17.55 -23.39 2.35
CA MET A 110 16.49 -22.98 3.30
C MET A 110 16.68 -23.61 4.69
N LYS A 111 17.21 -24.84 4.76
CA LYS A 111 17.56 -25.54 5.99
C LYS A 111 18.85 -25.00 6.62
N LYS A 112 19.90 -24.77 5.82
CA LYS A 112 21.19 -24.20 6.24
C LYS A 112 21.04 -22.78 6.82
N GLU A 113 20.14 -21.98 6.25
CA GLU A 113 19.83 -20.62 6.69
C GLU A 113 18.75 -20.54 7.79
N GLY A 114 18.21 -21.68 8.24
CA GLY A 114 17.18 -21.72 9.30
C GLY A 114 15.79 -21.20 8.89
N LEU A 115 15.58 -20.89 7.61
CA LEU A 115 14.28 -20.45 7.08
C LEU A 115 13.24 -21.58 7.14
N LEU A 116 13.65 -22.80 6.82
CA LEU A 116 12.79 -24.00 6.84
C LEU A 116 12.10 -24.20 8.20
N SER A 117 12.85 -24.03 9.30
CA SER A 117 12.35 -24.14 10.69
C SER A 117 11.43 -23.01 11.14
N ARG A 118 11.28 -21.95 10.34
CA ARG A 118 10.37 -20.81 10.59
C ARG A 118 9.06 -20.91 9.81
N CYS A 119 8.99 -21.83 8.85
CA CYS A 119 7.80 -22.06 8.03
C CYS A 119 6.82 -23.02 8.72
N VAL A 120 5.54 -22.90 8.38
CA VAL A 120 4.56 -23.95 8.64
C VAL A 120 4.66 -24.95 7.50
N GLN A 121 5.13 -26.16 7.78
CA GLN A 121 5.14 -27.23 6.78
C GLN A 121 3.70 -27.60 6.40
N VAL A 122 3.39 -27.56 5.11
CA VAL A 122 2.08 -27.92 4.55
C VAL A 122 2.22 -29.20 3.73
N GLU A 123 1.36 -30.17 4.00
CA GLU A 123 1.39 -31.50 3.36
C GLU A 123 1.08 -31.42 1.87
N THR A 124 1.86 -32.13 1.04
CA THR A 124 1.55 -32.32 -0.38
C THR A 124 0.33 -33.20 -0.57
N ARG A 125 -0.51 -32.88 -1.55
CA ARG A 125 -1.53 -33.80 -2.10
C ARG A 125 -1.42 -33.86 -3.62
N ALA A 126 -1.89 -34.95 -4.21
CA ALA A 126 -2.15 -34.97 -5.64
C ALA A 126 -3.40 -34.13 -5.95
N ALA A 127 -3.37 -33.38 -7.04
CA ALA A 127 -4.56 -32.79 -7.63
C ALA A 127 -5.46 -33.88 -8.24
N SER A 128 -6.78 -33.69 -8.16
CA SER A 128 -7.75 -34.61 -8.76
C SER A 128 -7.92 -34.34 -10.27
N GLU A 129 -8.52 -35.28 -10.99
CA GLU A 129 -8.82 -35.08 -12.41
C GLU A 129 -9.76 -33.88 -12.62
N GLU A 130 -10.71 -33.66 -11.71
CA GLU A 130 -11.66 -32.54 -11.72
C GLU A 130 -11.04 -31.18 -11.36
N GLU A 131 -9.86 -31.17 -10.73
CA GLU A 131 -9.06 -29.97 -10.47
C GLU A 131 -8.17 -29.66 -11.68
N ILE A 132 -7.47 -30.65 -12.26
CA ILE A 132 -6.65 -30.45 -13.46
C ILE A 132 -7.54 -30.10 -14.69
N SER A 133 -8.75 -30.66 -14.75
CA SER A 133 -9.78 -30.34 -15.76
C SER A 133 -10.42 -28.94 -15.62
N LEU A 134 -9.93 -28.09 -14.70
CA LEU A 134 -10.27 -26.66 -14.68
C LEU A 134 -9.57 -25.87 -15.79
N VAL A 135 -8.52 -26.44 -16.38
CA VAL A 135 -7.64 -25.83 -17.38
C VAL A 135 -7.42 -26.78 -18.55
N HIS A 136 -7.11 -28.05 -18.27
CA HIS A 136 -6.67 -29.00 -19.28
C HIS A 136 -7.82 -29.88 -19.80
N THR A 137 -7.77 -30.30 -21.06
CA THR A 137 -8.79 -31.23 -21.57
C THR A 137 -8.59 -32.65 -21.07
N LYS A 138 -9.69 -33.39 -20.90
CA LYS A 138 -9.64 -34.78 -20.44
C LYS A 138 -8.82 -35.68 -21.35
N GLU A 139 -8.84 -35.44 -22.67
CA GLU A 139 -8.02 -36.19 -23.62
C GLU A 139 -6.53 -35.99 -23.38
N TYR A 140 -6.09 -34.75 -23.12
CA TYR A 140 -4.72 -34.46 -22.72
C TYR A 140 -4.36 -35.10 -21.38
N ILE A 141 -5.23 -35.00 -20.36
CA ILE A 141 -5.00 -35.61 -19.04
C ILE A 141 -4.87 -37.14 -19.14
N ASP A 142 -5.73 -37.82 -19.89
CA ASP A 142 -5.65 -39.28 -20.09
C ASP A 142 -4.44 -39.68 -20.96
N ARG A 143 -4.04 -38.86 -21.93
CA ARG A 143 -2.80 -39.03 -22.70
C ARG A 143 -1.58 -38.93 -21.79
N MET A 144 -1.49 -37.90 -20.96
CA MET A 144 -0.39 -37.73 -19.98
C MET A 144 -0.40 -38.83 -18.91
N ARG A 145 -1.58 -39.25 -18.45
CA ARG A 145 -1.73 -40.38 -17.51
C ARG A 145 -1.19 -41.69 -18.07
N SER A 146 -1.22 -41.89 -19.39
CA SER A 146 -0.77 -43.14 -20.01
C SER A 146 0.76 -43.32 -19.98
N THR A 147 1.55 -42.25 -19.85
CA THR A 147 3.02 -42.28 -19.86
C THR A 147 3.62 -43.11 -18.72
N GLN A 148 2.92 -43.22 -17.58
CA GLN A 148 3.26 -44.08 -16.43
C GLN A 148 3.43 -45.58 -16.78
N LYS A 149 3.06 -46.00 -18.00
CA LYS A 149 3.10 -47.40 -18.46
C LYS A 149 3.92 -47.59 -19.74
N MET A 150 4.54 -46.53 -20.26
CA MET A 150 5.33 -46.54 -21.48
C MET A 150 6.77 -46.99 -21.21
N THR A 151 7.44 -47.53 -22.23
CA THR A 151 8.91 -47.73 -22.19
C THR A 151 9.66 -46.41 -22.34
N GLU A 152 10.99 -46.42 -22.17
CA GLU A 152 11.83 -45.25 -22.39
C GLU A 152 11.72 -44.74 -23.84
N GLU A 153 11.70 -45.65 -24.81
CA GLU A 153 11.57 -45.33 -26.23
C GLU A 153 10.18 -44.77 -26.58
N GLU A 154 9.12 -45.30 -25.96
CA GLU A 154 7.75 -44.79 -26.13
C GLU A 154 7.59 -43.40 -25.48
N MET A 155 8.10 -43.20 -24.27
CA MET A 155 8.11 -41.88 -23.60
C MET A 155 8.91 -40.86 -24.40
N LYS A 156 10.06 -41.26 -24.95
CA LYS A 156 10.88 -40.37 -25.79
C LYS A 156 10.16 -39.97 -27.07
N LEU A 157 9.57 -40.94 -27.78
CA LEU A 157 8.78 -40.67 -28.99
C LEU A 157 7.58 -39.74 -28.70
N VAL A 158 7.01 -39.80 -27.50
CA VAL A 158 5.95 -38.87 -27.07
C VAL A 158 6.52 -37.48 -26.71
N SER A 159 7.66 -37.38 -26.02
CA SER A 159 8.28 -36.07 -25.72
C SER A 159 8.83 -35.36 -26.95
N ASP A 160 9.39 -36.11 -27.92
CA ASP A 160 9.85 -35.59 -29.21
C ASP A 160 8.70 -34.99 -30.06
N GLY A 161 7.45 -35.20 -29.66
CA GLY A 161 6.24 -34.60 -30.23
C GLY A 161 5.83 -33.24 -29.62
N TYR A 162 6.58 -32.71 -28.65
CA TYR A 162 6.38 -31.38 -28.07
C TYR A 162 7.70 -30.60 -28.05
N ASP A 163 7.60 -29.28 -27.92
CA ASP A 163 8.79 -28.42 -27.80
C ASP A 163 9.36 -28.42 -26.38
N SER A 164 10.64 -28.80 -26.27
CA SER A 164 11.49 -28.64 -25.09
C SER A 164 10.95 -29.30 -23.81
N VAL A 165 10.62 -30.59 -23.88
CA VAL A 165 10.17 -31.41 -22.73
C VAL A 165 10.85 -32.78 -22.69
N TYR A 166 10.77 -33.46 -21.55
CA TYR A 166 11.09 -34.88 -21.42
C TYR A 166 9.99 -35.60 -20.61
N LEU A 167 10.04 -36.94 -20.62
CA LEU A 167 9.11 -37.79 -19.85
C LEU A 167 9.85 -38.85 -19.03
N HIS A 168 9.25 -39.17 -17.88
CA HIS A 168 9.65 -40.20 -16.93
C HIS A 168 8.37 -40.91 -16.46
N PRO A 169 8.40 -42.19 -16.02
CA PRO A 169 7.19 -42.88 -15.56
C PRO A 169 6.49 -42.16 -14.41
N ASP A 170 7.25 -41.47 -13.57
CA ASP A 170 6.74 -40.66 -12.45
C ASP A 170 6.28 -39.24 -12.83
N THR A 171 6.56 -38.70 -14.04
CA THR A 171 6.30 -37.27 -14.36
C THR A 171 4.83 -36.91 -14.14
N PHE A 172 3.89 -37.77 -14.52
CA PHE A 172 2.45 -37.54 -14.28
C PHE A 172 2.13 -37.45 -12.78
N SER A 173 2.73 -38.32 -11.96
CA SER A 173 2.55 -38.33 -10.50
C SER A 173 3.15 -37.09 -9.85
N CYS A 174 4.37 -36.71 -10.25
CA CYS A 174 5.03 -35.48 -9.79
C CYS A 174 4.23 -34.23 -10.20
N ALA A 175 3.72 -34.16 -11.44
CA ALA A 175 2.90 -33.04 -11.92
C ALA A 175 1.57 -32.94 -11.15
N CYS A 176 0.91 -34.06 -10.85
CA CYS A 176 -0.29 -34.06 -9.99
C CYS A 176 0.03 -33.55 -8.57
N LEU A 177 1.19 -33.90 -8.01
CA LEU A 177 1.66 -33.38 -6.71
C LEU A 177 2.04 -31.90 -6.78
N ALA A 178 2.63 -31.41 -7.87
CA ALA A 178 3.03 -30.01 -8.03
C ALA A 178 1.79 -29.10 -8.03
N VAL A 179 0.81 -29.39 -8.90
CA VAL A 179 -0.48 -28.68 -8.91
C VAL A 179 -1.14 -28.72 -7.53
N GLY A 180 -1.30 -29.91 -6.94
CA GLY A 180 -1.98 -30.08 -5.66
C GLY A 180 -1.29 -29.42 -4.47
N SER A 181 0.03 -29.17 -4.56
CA SER A 181 0.80 -28.42 -3.57
C SER A 181 0.48 -26.92 -3.58
N VAL A 182 0.34 -26.33 -4.77
CA VAL A 182 -0.14 -24.94 -4.90
C VAL A 182 -1.59 -24.83 -4.41
N LEU A 183 -2.45 -25.82 -4.72
CA LEU A 183 -3.83 -25.82 -4.22
C LEU A 183 -3.91 -25.85 -2.69
N GLN A 184 -3.07 -26.63 -2.02
CA GLN A 184 -2.99 -26.66 -0.55
C GLN A 184 -2.60 -25.30 0.05
N LEU A 185 -1.71 -24.55 -0.61
CA LEU A 185 -1.35 -23.19 -0.17
C LEU A 185 -2.46 -22.18 -0.44
N VAL A 186 -3.13 -22.26 -1.59
CA VAL A 186 -4.32 -21.46 -1.89
C VAL A 186 -5.40 -21.70 -0.84
N ASP A 187 -5.68 -22.96 -0.48
CA ASP A 187 -6.62 -23.30 0.59
C ASP A 187 -6.24 -22.60 1.90
N LYS A 188 -4.99 -22.75 2.39
CA LYS A 188 -4.56 -22.18 3.68
C LYS A 188 -4.52 -20.65 3.71
N VAL A 189 -4.20 -20.02 2.59
CA VAL A 189 -4.16 -18.55 2.46
C VAL A 189 -5.58 -17.98 2.35
N MET A 190 -6.47 -18.62 1.60
CA MET A 190 -7.87 -18.17 1.46
C MET A 190 -8.72 -18.45 2.71
N THR A 191 -8.48 -19.54 3.44
CA THR A 191 -9.13 -19.80 4.74
C THR A 191 -8.60 -18.91 5.87
N SER A 192 -7.56 -18.11 5.62
CA SER A 192 -6.84 -17.30 6.62
C SER A 192 -6.16 -18.14 7.74
N GLU A 193 -5.85 -19.41 7.46
CA GLU A 193 -5.02 -20.25 8.34
C GLU A 193 -3.54 -19.84 8.28
N LEU A 194 -3.08 -19.35 7.12
CA LEU A 194 -1.73 -18.82 6.89
C LEU A 194 -1.81 -17.48 6.17
N ARG A 195 -0.79 -16.62 6.34
CA ARG A 195 -0.73 -15.32 5.64
C ARG A 195 -0.44 -15.50 4.15
N ASN A 196 0.56 -16.31 3.86
CA ASN A 196 1.17 -16.50 2.54
C ASN A 196 1.87 -17.87 2.47
N GLY A 197 2.44 -18.23 1.32
CA GLY A 197 3.22 -19.45 1.20
C GLY A 197 4.01 -19.63 -0.10
N PHE A 198 4.81 -20.70 -0.16
CA PHE A 198 5.69 -21.04 -1.28
C PHE A 198 5.71 -22.57 -1.50
N SER A 199 5.41 -23.01 -2.71
CA SER A 199 5.56 -24.40 -3.16
C SER A 199 6.92 -24.58 -3.84
N VAL A 200 7.81 -25.36 -3.21
CA VAL A 200 9.07 -25.81 -3.80
C VAL A 200 8.81 -27.16 -4.48
N SER A 201 8.29 -27.07 -5.71
CA SER A 201 7.73 -28.18 -6.48
C SER A 201 8.32 -28.28 -7.88
N ARG A 202 8.28 -29.47 -8.47
CA ARG A 202 8.58 -29.72 -9.89
C ARG A 202 7.76 -30.93 -10.40
N PRO A 203 7.40 -31.02 -11.70
CA PRO A 203 7.78 -30.13 -12.80
C PRO A 203 7.18 -28.72 -12.69
N PRO A 204 7.74 -27.73 -13.40
CA PRO A 204 7.12 -26.42 -13.60
C PRO A 204 5.79 -26.54 -14.34
N GLY A 205 5.06 -25.43 -14.44
CA GLY A 205 3.72 -25.34 -15.01
C GLY A 205 3.46 -24.19 -15.97
N HIS A 206 4.12 -23.03 -15.87
CA HIS A 206 3.66 -21.81 -16.58
C HIS A 206 3.61 -21.93 -18.12
N HIS A 207 4.46 -22.76 -18.74
CA HIS A 207 4.40 -23.04 -20.18
C HIS A 207 3.33 -24.05 -20.61
N ALA A 208 2.79 -24.86 -19.70
CA ALA A 208 1.83 -25.91 -20.05
C ALA A 208 0.52 -25.31 -20.56
N GLN A 209 0.05 -25.81 -21.70
CA GLN A 209 -1.16 -25.34 -22.36
C GLN A 209 -2.33 -26.30 -22.11
N THR A 210 -3.54 -25.88 -22.45
CA THR A 210 -4.78 -26.67 -22.30
C THR A 210 -4.68 -28.11 -22.85
N GLU A 211 -3.94 -28.35 -23.94
CA GLU A 211 -3.80 -29.67 -24.57
C GLU A 211 -2.35 -30.15 -24.86
N LEU A 212 -1.34 -29.39 -24.43
CA LEU A 212 0.07 -29.61 -24.81
C LEU A 212 1.03 -29.44 -23.62
N MET A 213 2.06 -30.30 -23.59
CA MET A 213 3.29 -30.02 -22.83
C MET A 213 4.13 -29.00 -23.60
N ASN A 214 4.91 -28.18 -22.89
CA ASN A 214 5.90 -27.26 -23.46
C ASN A 214 6.88 -26.84 -22.35
N GLY A 215 8.14 -26.55 -22.66
CA GLY A 215 9.08 -25.90 -21.72
C GLY A 215 9.19 -26.62 -20.36
N TYR A 216 9.47 -27.92 -20.38
CA TYR A 216 9.48 -28.84 -19.23
C TYR A 216 8.15 -28.99 -18.45
N CYS A 217 7.11 -28.22 -18.77
CA CYS A 217 5.84 -28.17 -18.06
C CYS A 217 4.85 -29.24 -18.55
N MET A 218 4.15 -29.90 -17.61
CA MET A 218 3.08 -30.86 -17.94
C MET A 218 1.67 -30.31 -17.64
N PHE A 219 1.45 -29.73 -16.47
CA PHE A 219 0.18 -29.11 -16.09
C PHE A 219 0.44 -27.73 -15.53
N ASN A 220 -0.46 -26.79 -15.82
CA ASN A 220 -0.26 -25.39 -15.48
C ASN A 220 -0.63 -25.11 -14.02
N ASN A 221 0.35 -25.28 -13.14
CA ASN A 221 0.26 -25.17 -11.68
C ASN A 221 -0.55 -23.93 -11.25
N LEU A 222 -0.19 -22.75 -11.75
CA LEU A 222 -0.83 -21.49 -11.34
C LEU A 222 -2.16 -21.22 -12.03
N ALA A 223 -2.33 -21.61 -13.30
CA ALA A 223 -3.62 -21.44 -13.96
C ALA A 223 -4.70 -22.33 -13.31
N VAL A 224 -4.35 -23.57 -12.94
CA VAL A 224 -5.25 -24.45 -12.18
C VAL A 224 -5.52 -23.84 -10.79
N ALA A 225 -4.52 -23.28 -10.12
CA ALA A 225 -4.69 -22.61 -8.83
C ALA A 225 -5.60 -21.37 -8.89
N ALA A 226 -5.49 -20.54 -9.93
CA ALA A 226 -6.38 -19.38 -10.14
C ALA A 226 -7.84 -19.83 -10.36
N ARG A 227 -8.06 -20.79 -11.27
CA ARG A 227 -9.39 -21.37 -11.53
C ARG A 227 -9.97 -22.07 -10.29
N TYR A 228 -9.12 -22.70 -9.48
CA TYR A 228 -9.51 -23.31 -8.21
C TYR A 228 -9.92 -22.28 -7.16
N ALA A 229 -9.14 -21.20 -7.00
CA ALA A 229 -9.47 -20.09 -6.10
C ALA A 229 -10.82 -19.43 -6.47
N GLN A 230 -11.06 -19.21 -7.76
CA GLN A 230 -12.35 -18.71 -8.27
C GLN A 230 -13.49 -19.68 -7.93
N LYS A 231 -13.31 -20.98 -8.20
CA LYS A 231 -14.37 -22.00 -8.07
C LYS A 231 -14.71 -22.39 -6.62
N GLN A 232 -13.71 -22.51 -5.74
CA GLN A 232 -13.89 -23.03 -4.39
C GLN A 232 -13.99 -21.93 -3.33
N HIS A 233 -13.20 -20.86 -3.48
CA HIS A 233 -13.11 -19.76 -2.51
C HIS A 233 -13.86 -18.50 -2.94
N GLY A 234 -14.48 -18.51 -4.14
CA GLY A 234 -15.30 -17.40 -4.64
C GLY A 234 -14.49 -16.14 -5.01
N VAL A 235 -13.18 -16.29 -5.26
CA VAL A 235 -12.31 -15.20 -5.70
C VAL A 235 -12.80 -14.68 -7.06
N GLN A 236 -12.86 -13.36 -7.20
CA GLN A 236 -13.27 -12.69 -8.44
C GLN A 236 -12.05 -12.24 -9.25
N ARG A 237 -11.02 -11.71 -8.58
CA ARG A 237 -9.84 -11.11 -9.22
C ARG A 237 -8.56 -11.76 -8.70
N VAL A 238 -7.89 -12.50 -9.58
CA VAL A 238 -6.57 -13.09 -9.32
C VAL A 238 -5.53 -12.31 -10.12
N LEU A 239 -4.45 -11.89 -9.46
CA LEU A 239 -3.24 -11.44 -10.17
C LEU A 239 -2.27 -12.62 -10.25
N ILE A 240 -1.76 -12.91 -11.45
CA ILE A 240 -0.63 -13.81 -11.66
C ILE A 240 0.56 -12.97 -12.10
N VAL A 241 1.65 -12.98 -11.32
CA VAL A 241 2.92 -12.32 -11.66
C VAL A 241 3.93 -13.39 -12.04
N ASP A 242 4.49 -13.29 -13.22
CA ASP A 242 5.51 -14.18 -13.76
C ASP A 242 6.81 -13.39 -13.92
N TRP A 243 7.81 -13.76 -13.11
CA TRP A 243 9.16 -13.17 -13.13
C TRP A 243 10.24 -14.16 -13.60
N ASP A 244 9.80 -15.34 -14.05
CA ASP A 244 10.65 -16.28 -14.78
C ASP A 244 11.21 -15.59 -16.03
N VAL A 245 12.44 -15.91 -16.40
CA VAL A 245 13.08 -15.27 -17.56
C VAL A 245 12.41 -15.68 -18.89
N HIS A 246 11.58 -16.72 -18.90
CA HIS A 246 10.81 -17.17 -20.06
C HIS A 246 9.36 -16.73 -19.98
N HIS A 247 8.75 -16.39 -21.11
CA HIS A 247 7.32 -16.08 -21.15
C HIS A 247 6.49 -17.35 -20.88
N GLY A 248 5.72 -17.35 -19.78
CA GLY A 248 4.70 -18.35 -19.46
C GLY A 248 3.47 -18.29 -20.37
N GLN A 249 3.68 -18.41 -21.69
CA GLN A 249 2.65 -18.34 -22.72
C GLN A 249 1.45 -19.27 -22.48
N GLY A 250 1.68 -20.41 -21.80
CA GLY A 250 0.61 -21.28 -21.34
C GLY A 250 -0.42 -20.54 -20.47
N ILE A 251 0.02 -19.74 -19.51
CA ILE A 251 -0.85 -18.90 -18.66
C ILE A 251 -1.57 -17.86 -19.52
N GLN A 252 -0.85 -17.11 -20.38
CA GLN A 252 -1.45 -16.14 -21.31
C GLN A 252 -2.62 -16.75 -22.09
N TYR A 253 -2.43 -17.90 -22.76
CA TYR A 253 -3.49 -18.52 -23.56
C TYR A 253 -4.71 -18.98 -22.73
N ILE A 254 -4.54 -19.34 -21.45
CA ILE A 254 -5.63 -19.82 -20.57
C ILE A 254 -6.52 -18.66 -20.04
N PHE A 255 -5.98 -17.44 -20.01
CA PHE A 255 -6.67 -16.25 -19.49
C PHE A 255 -6.88 -15.13 -20.53
N GLN A 256 -6.44 -15.33 -21.78
CA GLN A 256 -6.44 -14.33 -22.85
C GLN A 256 -7.77 -13.56 -23.04
N ASP A 257 -8.91 -14.24 -22.86
CA ASP A 257 -10.26 -13.68 -22.99
C ASP A 257 -10.94 -13.33 -21.64
N ASP A 258 -10.25 -13.42 -20.50
CA ASP A 258 -10.84 -13.41 -19.14
C ASP A 258 -10.36 -12.27 -18.23
N PRO A 259 -11.15 -11.20 -18.02
CA PRO A 259 -10.77 -10.06 -17.17
C PRO A 259 -10.76 -10.36 -15.66
N ASN A 260 -11.11 -11.58 -15.25
CA ASN A 260 -11.08 -12.02 -13.86
C ASN A 260 -9.67 -12.48 -13.42
N VAL A 261 -8.73 -12.62 -14.36
CA VAL A 261 -7.32 -12.94 -14.08
C VAL A 261 -6.42 -11.98 -14.86
N LEU A 262 -5.71 -11.13 -14.13
CA LEU A 262 -4.66 -10.28 -14.69
C LEU A 262 -3.36 -11.09 -14.73
N TYR A 263 -2.79 -11.30 -15.92
CA TYR A 263 -1.47 -11.89 -16.09
C TYR A 263 -0.43 -10.81 -16.40
N PHE A 264 0.70 -10.86 -15.69
CA PHE A 264 1.89 -10.07 -15.96
C PHE A 264 3.08 -10.99 -16.15
N SER A 265 3.87 -10.81 -17.20
CA SER A 265 5.13 -11.52 -17.44
C SER A 265 6.25 -10.53 -17.75
N VAL A 266 7.39 -10.66 -17.07
CA VAL A 266 8.62 -9.91 -17.37
C VAL A 266 9.74 -10.90 -17.73
N HIS A 267 10.04 -11.00 -19.02
CA HIS A 267 10.81 -12.11 -19.59
C HIS A 267 11.81 -11.62 -20.64
N ARG A 268 12.82 -12.44 -20.95
CA ARG A 268 13.73 -12.24 -22.08
C ARG A 268 13.01 -12.49 -23.41
N TYR A 269 13.24 -11.63 -24.39
CA TYR A 269 12.57 -11.70 -25.69
C TYR A 269 13.53 -11.49 -26.87
N GLU A 270 14.35 -10.43 -26.81
CA GLU A 270 15.30 -10.04 -27.88
C GLU A 270 14.63 -10.06 -29.28
N ASP A 271 13.54 -9.30 -29.41
CA ASP A 271 12.72 -9.17 -30.62
C ASP A 271 12.21 -10.53 -31.17
N GLY A 272 11.96 -11.50 -30.29
CA GLY A 272 11.51 -12.85 -30.61
C GLY A 272 12.64 -13.84 -30.92
N SER A 273 13.90 -13.44 -30.76
CA SER A 273 15.04 -14.35 -30.97
C SER A 273 15.33 -15.28 -29.78
N PHE A 274 14.83 -14.97 -28.58
CA PHE A 274 14.87 -15.89 -27.43
C PHE A 274 13.65 -16.83 -27.38
N TRP A 275 13.83 -18.03 -26.80
CA TRP A 275 12.79 -19.05 -26.69
C TRP A 275 11.67 -18.55 -25.73
N PRO A 276 10.36 -18.76 -26.02
CA PRO A 276 9.77 -19.65 -27.03
C PRO A 276 9.63 -19.10 -28.46
N HIS A 277 10.27 -17.98 -28.81
CA HIS A 277 10.27 -17.39 -30.17
C HIS A 277 8.88 -16.96 -30.69
N LEU A 278 7.96 -16.61 -29.79
CA LEU A 278 6.56 -16.31 -30.09
C LEU A 278 6.34 -14.80 -30.27
N PRO A 279 5.81 -14.32 -31.41
CA PRO A 279 5.40 -12.92 -31.58
C PRO A 279 4.41 -12.43 -30.52
N GLU A 280 3.56 -13.33 -30.02
CA GLU A 280 2.61 -13.05 -28.94
C GLU A 280 3.25 -12.98 -27.53
N SER A 281 4.57 -13.10 -27.40
CA SER A 281 5.30 -12.67 -26.20
C SER A 281 5.57 -11.15 -26.18
N ASP A 282 5.39 -10.43 -27.30
CA ASP A 282 5.57 -8.98 -27.30
C ASP A 282 4.50 -8.26 -26.43
N SER A 283 4.91 -7.09 -25.93
CA SER A 283 4.09 -6.03 -25.33
C SER A 283 2.76 -5.72 -26.05
N SER A 284 2.69 -5.89 -27.38
CA SER A 284 1.45 -5.71 -28.14
C SER A 284 0.37 -6.79 -27.91
N ALA A 285 0.69 -7.92 -27.28
CA ALA A 285 -0.26 -8.97 -26.94
C ALA A 285 -1.03 -8.67 -25.64
N VAL A 286 -1.88 -7.64 -25.66
CA VAL A 286 -2.62 -7.15 -24.48
C VAL A 286 -3.82 -8.00 -24.06
N GLY A 287 -4.03 -9.19 -24.65
CA GLY A 287 -5.21 -10.03 -24.46
C GLY A 287 -6.26 -9.85 -25.56
N SER A 288 -7.44 -10.42 -25.40
CA SER A 288 -8.52 -10.36 -26.40
C SER A 288 -9.92 -10.43 -25.79
N GLY A 289 -10.96 -10.21 -26.60
CA GLY A 289 -12.35 -10.49 -26.21
C GLY A 289 -12.86 -9.62 -25.06
N LEU A 290 -12.93 -10.20 -23.86
CA LEU A 290 -13.22 -9.47 -22.61
C LEU A 290 -11.98 -9.29 -21.71
N GLY A 291 -10.89 -10.00 -21.99
CA GLY A 291 -9.59 -9.91 -21.32
C GLY A 291 -8.61 -8.94 -22.00
N GLU A 292 -9.07 -8.16 -22.99
CA GLU A 292 -8.27 -7.10 -23.61
C GLU A 292 -7.87 -6.04 -22.55
N GLY A 293 -6.57 -5.83 -22.38
CA GLY A 293 -5.95 -5.06 -21.31
C GLY A 293 -5.50 -5.87 -20.09
N TYR A 294 -5.92 -7.13 -19.93
CA TYR A 294 -5.64 -7.99 -18.76
C TYR A 294 -4.47 -8.96 -18.96
N ASN A 295 -3.76 -8.85 -20.08
CA ASN A 295 -2.49 -9.53 -20.32
C ASN A 295 -1.37 -8.48 -20.49
N ILE A 296 -0.29 -8.60 -19.72
CA ILE A 296 0.80 -7.62 -19.68
C ILE A 296 2.14 -8.32 -19.90
N ASN A 297 2.67 -8.20 -21.11
CA ASN A 297 4.00 -8.69 -21.46
C ASN A 297 5.01 -7.55 -21.41
N LEU A 298 6.08 -7.71 -20.63
CA LEU A 298 7.23 -6.81 -20.62
C LEU A 298 8.46 -7.54 -21.21
N PRO A 299 8.66 -7.46 -22.54
CA PRO A 299 9.77 -8.12 -23.22
C PRO A 299 11.11 -7.38 -23.02
N TRP A 300 12.08 -8.06 -22.43
CA TRP A 300 13.46 -7.60 -22.37
C TRP A 300 14.19 -7.88 -23.69
N ASN A 301 14.48 -6.80 -24.43
CA ASN A 301 15.17 -6.87 -25.73
C ASN A 301 16.70 -6.80 -25.66
N LYS A 302 17.27 -7.04 -24.46
CA LYS A 302 18.70 -7.30 -24.22
C LYS A 302 18.87 -8.22 -23.01
N THR A 303 19.99 -8.92 -22.96
CA THR A 303 20.52 -9.55 -21.74
C THR A 303 21.11 -8.50 -20.78
N GLY A 304 21.61 -8.93 -19.61
CA GLY A 304 22.29 -8.06 -18.65
C GLY A 304 21.39 -7.21 -17.76
N MET A 305 20.07 -7.41 -17.78
CA MET A 305 19.12 -6.68 -16.93
C MET A 305 19.39 -6.92 -15.44
N GLN A 306 19.36 -5.85 -14.65
CA GLN A 306 19.74 -5.78 -13.23
C GLN A 306 18.57 -5.37 -12.33
N ASP A 307 18.81 -5.31 -11.03
CA ASP A 307 17.81 -4.94 -10.01
C ASP A 307 17.03 -3.64 -10.36
N GLY A 308 17.72 -2.62 -10.88
CA GLY A 308 17.10 -1.36 -11.30
C GLY A 308 16.05 -1.53 -12.42
N ASP A 309 16.28 -2.46 -13.36
CA ASP A 309 15.36 -2.73 -14.47
C ASP A 309 14.06 -3.41 -13.97
N TYR A 310 14.19 -4.45 -13.14
CA TYR A 310 13.04 -5.16 -12.56
C TYR A 310 12.26 -4.30 -11.54
N VAL A 311 12.95 -3.51 -10.71
CA VAL A 311 12.29 -2.59 -9.77
C VAL A 311 11.61 -1.43 -10.50
N ALA A 312 12.20 -0.92 -11.58
CA ALA A 312 11.52 0.07 -12.44
C ALA A 312 10.28 -0.54 -13.09
N ALA A 313 10.33 -1.75 -13.65
CA ALA A 313 9.17 -2.45 -14.19
C ALA A 313 8.03 -2.57 -13.16
N PHE A 314 8.36 -2.94 -11.93
CA PHE A 314 7.37 -3.07 -10.87
C PHE A 314 6.75 -1.72 -10.47
N GLN A 315 7.56 -0.69 -10.26
CA GLN A 315 7.07 0.64 -9.85
C GLN A 315 6.34 1.39 -10.98
N ARG A 316 6.80 1.28 -12.22
CA ARG A 316 6.35 2.11 -13.35
C ARG A 316 5.24 1.50 -14.20
N LEU A 317 4.97 0.19 -14.07
CA LEU A 317 3.96 -0.53 -14.84
C LEU A 317 3.10 -1.46 -13.94
N LEU A 318 3.70 -2.47 -13.29
CA LEU A 318 2.92 -3.50 -12.60
C LEU A 318 2.14 -2.97 -11.39
N LEU A 319 2.77 -2.24 -10.47
CA LEU A 319 2.09 -1.78 -9.25
C LEU A 319 0.95 -0.79 -9.53
N PRO A 320 1.08 0.23 -10.40
CA PRO A 320 -0.05 1.08 -10.80
C PRO A 320 -1.28 0.27 -11.24
N VAL A 321 -1.07 -0.68 -12.16
CA VAL A 321 -2.11 -1.55 -12.72
C VAL A 321 -2.67 -2.53 -11.67
N ALA A 322 -1.82 -3.14 -10.85
CA ALA A 322 -2.23 -4.10 -9.83
C ALA A 322 -3.00 -3.44 -8.67
N TYR A 323 -2.68 -2.19 -8.32
CA TYR A 323 -3.47 -1.42 -7.36
C TYR A 323 -4.82 -0.97 -7.94
N GLU A 324 -4.91 -0.63 -9.23
CA GLU A 324 -6.19 -0.37 -9.92
C GLU A 324 -7.04 -1.64 -10.04
N PHE A 325 -6.42 -2.79 -10.33
CA PHE A 325 -7.09 -4.09 -10.43
C PHE A 325 -7.58 -4.64 -9.09
N GLN A 326 -6.96 -4.25 -7.96
CA GLN A 326 -7.32 -4.68 -6.61
C GLN A 326 -7.55 -6.21 -6.48
N PRO A 327 -6.55 -7.07 -6.74
CA PRO A 327 -6.70 -8.52 -6.68
C PRO A 327 -7.01 -9.00 -5.25
N GLN A 328 -7.76 -10.09 -5.13
CA GLN A 328 -8.06 -10.72 -3.84
C GLN A 328 -7.11 -11.90 -3.53
N LEU A 329 -6.33 -12.35 -4.50
CA LEU A 329 -5.24 -13.33 -4.37
C LEU A 329 -4.14 -12.95 -5.37
N VAL A 330 -2.88 -13.03 -4.94
CA VAL A 330 -1.70 -12.94 -5.82
C VAL A 330 -1.07 -14.33 -5.92
N LEU A 331 -0.88 -14.81 -7.14
CA LEU A 331 -0.06 -15.98 -7.46
C LEU A 331 1.23 -15.51 -8.13
N VAL A 332 2.35 -16.18 -7.86
CA VAL A 332 3.64 -15.85 -8.47
C VAL A 332 4.27 -17.07 -9.10
N ALA A 333 4.55 -16.98 -10.41
CA ALA A 333 5.42 -17.89 -11.14
C ALA A 333 6.85 -17.50 -10.80
N ALA A 334 7.41 -18.22 -9.83
CA ALA A 334 8.67 -17.89 -9.20
C ALA A 334 9.80 -18.68 -9.86
N GLY A 335 10.12 -18.31 -11.10
CA GLY A 335 11.40 -18.66 -11.72
C GLY A 335 12.56 -17.90 -11.07
N PHE A 336 13.78 -18.43 -11.17
CA PHE A 336 14.99 -17.78 -10.66
C PHE A 336 16.16 -17.88 -11.65
N ASP A 337 15.86 -18.05 -12.92
CA ASP A 337 16.78 -18.01 -14.06
C ASP A 337 17.06 -16.59 -14.58
N SER A 338 16.26 -15.61 -14.13
CA SER A 338 16.59 -14.19 -14.23
C SER A 338 17.72 -13.77 -13.26
N VAL A 339 18.11 -14.62 -12.30
CA VAL A 339 19.22 -14.39 -11.36
C VAL A 339 20.58 -14.50 -12.07
N VAL A 340 21.52 -13.64 -11.66
CA VAL A 340 22.90 -13.62 -12.16
C VAL A 340 23.57 -15.00 -12.11
N GLY A 341 24.10 -15.42 -13.26
CA GLY A 341 24.83 -16.68 -13.41
C GLY A 341 23.97 -17.90 -13.76
N ASP A 342 22.68 -17.75 -14.08
CA ASP A 342 21.88 -18.82 -14.65
C ASP A 342 22.24 -19.13 -16.13
N PRO A 343 22.35 -20.41 -16.53
CA PRO A 343 22.72 -20.78 -17.90
C PRO A 343 21.58 -20.66 -18.93
N GLN A 344 20.30 -20.73 -18.55
CA GLN A 344 19.17 -20.68 -19.50
C GLN A 344 18.64 -19.26 -19.67
N GLY A 345 18.50 -18.49 -18.58
CA GLY A 345 18.21 -17.06 -18.69
C GLY A 345 19.28 -16.30 -19.46
N GLY A 346 20.51 -16.82 -19.45
CA GLY A 346 21.57 -16.50 -20.40
C GLY A 346 22.01 -15.05 -20.30
N GLU A 347 22.87 -14.78 -19.32
CA GLU A 347 23.49 -13.48 -19.07
C GLU A 347 22.54 -12.39 -18.52
N MET A 348 21.37 -12.77 -17.99
CA MET A 348 20.65 -11.89 -17.05
C MET A 348 21.45 -11.66 -15.75
N SER A 349 21.16 -10.56 -15.06
CA SER A 349 22.03 -10.02 -14.00
C SER A 349 21.26 -9.47 -12.78
N ALA A 350 20.04 -9.97 -12.51
CA ALA A 350 19.34 -9.65 -11.27
C ALA A 350 20.02 -10.33 -10.07
N SER A 351 20.12 -9.64 -8.94
CA SER A 351 20.61 -10.22 -7.70
C SER A 351 19.55 -11.08 -7.01
N PRO A 352 19.92 -12.10 -6.23
CA PRO A 352 18.99 -12.77 -5.32
C PRO A 352 18.26 -11.79 -4.39
N GLN A 353 18.97 -10.75 -3.93
CA GLN A 353 18.46 -9.68 -3.07
C GLN A 353 17.27 -8.93 -3.71
N CYS A 354 17.20 -8.82 -5.04
CA CYS A 354 16.08 -8.21 -5.76
C CYS A 354 14.74 -8.92 -5.48
N PHE A 355 14.73 -10.25 -5.44
CA PHE A 355 13.52 -11.03 -5.22
C PHE A 355 12.92 -10.85 -3.82
N SER A 356 13.73 -10.47 -2.82
CA SER A 356 13.22 -9.98 -1.54
C SER A 356 12.34 -8.73 -1.72
N VAL A 357 12.80 -7.77 -2.53
CA VAL A 357 12.12 -6.51 -2.81
C VAL A 357 10.89 -6.72 -3.68
N LEU A 358 10.96 -7.53 -4.74
CA LEU A 358 9.81 -7.85 -5.60
C LEU A 358 8.70 -8.56 -4.79
N THR A 359 9.05 -9.56 -3.96
CA THR A 359 8.11 -10.22 -3.05
C THR A 359 7.45 -9.22 -2.09
N HIS A 360 8.24 -8.34 -1.47
CA HIS A 360 7.74 -7.32 -0.54
C HIS A 360 6.80 -6.33 -1.23
N MET A 361 7.08 -5.92 -2.47
CA MET A 361 6.18 -5.06 -3.25
C MET A 361 4.81 -5.73 -3.47
N LEU A 362 4.79 -7.01 -3.87
CA LEU A 362 3.55 -7.76 -4.08
C LEU A 362 2.77 -8.05 -2.78
N MET A 363 3.45 -8.14 -1.63
CA MET A 363 2.78 -8.25 -0.31
C MET A 363 1.94 -7.01 0.05
N GLY A 364 2.07 -5.90 -0.67
CA GLY A 364 1.17 -4.74 -0.59
C GLY A 364 -0.23 -5.00 -1.18
N LEU A 365 -0.40 -6.07 -1.96
CA LEU A 365 -1.65 -6.41 -2.64
C LEU A 365 -2.39 -7.53 -1.88
N ALA A 366 -3.70 -7.69 -2.12
CA ALA A 366 -4.52 -8.77 -1.57
C ALA A 366 -4.44 -8.96 -0.03
N GLN A 367 -4.12 -7.90 0.73
CA GLN A 367 -3.77 -7.95 2.16
C GLN A 367 -2.70 -9.02 2.49
N GLY A 368 -1.66 -9.12 1.66
CA GLY A 368 -0.57 -10.08 1.82
C GLY A 368 -0.92 -11.54 1.47
N ARG A 369 -2.11 -11.82 0.93
CA ARG A 369 -2.48 -13.16 0.41
C ARG A 369 -1.74 -13.44 -0.89
N ILE A 370 -0.52 -13.95 -0.76
CA ILE A 370 0.40 -14.29 -1.85
C ILE A 370 0.84 -15.75 -1.77
N VAL A 371 0.84 -16.45 -2.90
CA VAL A 371 1.35 -17.82 -3.04
C VAL A 371 2.37 -17.87 -4.18
N LEU A 372 3.61 -18.24 -3.86
CA LEU A 372 4.67 -18.52 -4.84
C LEU A 372 4.63 -20.00 -5.23
N ALA A 373 4.91 -20.31 -6.49
CA ALA A 373 5.26 -21.65 -6.95
C ALA A 373 6.57 -21.59 -7.73
N LEU A 374 7.51 -22.51 -7.45
CA LEU A 374 8.77 -22.59 -8.18
C LEU A 374 8.51 -23.00 -9.65
N GLU A 375 9.02 -22.21 -10.59
CA GLU A 375 8.96 -22.49 -12.03
C GLU A 375 10.37 -22.85 -12.55
N GLY A 376 11.06 -21.96 -13.29
CA GLY A 376 12.43 -22.10 -13.79
C GLY A 376 13.53 -21.74 -12.77
N GLY A 377 14.72 -21.41 -13.27
CA GLY A 377 15.98 -21.36 -12.48
C GLY A 377 16.71 -22.70 -12.47
N TYR A 378 17.93 -22.72 -13.01
CA TYR A 378 18.69 -23.93 -13.36
C TYR A 378 20.15 -23.91 -12.87
N ASN A 379 20.72 -22.75 -12.57
CA ASN A 379 21.86 -22.67 -11.66
C ASN A 379 21.38 -22.96 -10.24
N LEU A 380 21.79 -24.11 -9.70
CA LEU A 380 21.33 -24.63 -8.40
C LEU A 380 21.55 -23.65 -7.25
N GLN A 381 22.67 -22.92 -7.23
CA GLN A 381 23.00 -21.98 -6.15
C GLN A 381 22.20 -20.69 -6.30
N ALA A 382 22.14 -20.11 -7.50
CA ALA A 382 21.38 -18.89 -7.79
C ALA A 382 19.88 -19.09 -7.54
N THR A 383 19.33 -20.25 -7.94
CA THR A 383 17.94 -20.65 -7.71
C THR A 383 17.64 -20.79 -6.22
N ALA A 384 18.53 -21.42 -5.46
CA ALA A 384 18.40 -21.55 -4.02
C ALA A 384 18.45 -20.18 -3.32
N GLU A 385 19.37 -19.30 -3.71
CA GLU A 385 19.50 -17.95 -3.14
C GLU A 385 18.28 -17.07 -3.44
N GLY A 386 17.77 -17.05 -4.68
CA GLY A 386 16.56 -16.32 -5.06
C GLY A 386 15.30 -16.83 -4.34
N ALA A 387 15.16 -18.15 -4.22
CA ALA A 387 14.07 -18.76 -3.45
C ALA A 387 14.16 -18.43 -1.96
N CYS A 388 15.37 -18.47 -1.36
CA CYS A 388 15.61 -18.07 0.02
C CYS A 388 15.40 -16.58 0.26
N ALA A 389 15.71 -15.71 -0.70
CA ALA A 389 15.45 -14.27 -0.64
C ALA A 389 13.94 -13.96 -0.66
N SER A 390 13.20 -14.62 -1.55
CA SER A 390 11.74 -14.56 -1.59
C SER A 390 11.12 -15.05 -0.25
N LEU A 391 11.61 -16.17 0.28
CA LEU A 391 11.10 -16.76 1.52
C LEU A 391 11.36 -15.87 2.76
N ARG A 392 12.51 -15.20 2.84
CA ARG A 392 12.80 -14.17 3.86
C ARG A 392 11.70 -13.10 3.89
N SER A 393 11.31 -12.55 2.73
CA SER A 393 10.24 -11.55 2.64
C SER A 393 8.88 -12.12 3.06
N LEU A 394 8.51 -13.33 2.61
CA LEU A 394 7.24 -13.97 3.00
C LEU A 394 7.13 -14.19 4.52
N LEU A 395 8.21 -14.69 5.14
CA LEU A 395 8.32 -14.86 6.60
C LEU A 395 8.22 -13.51 7.34
N GLY A 396 8.61 -12.42 6.69
CA GLY A 396 8.69 -11.09 7.27
C GLY A 396 10.04 -10.84 7.92
N ASP A 397 11.13 -11.04 7.18
CA ASP A 397 12.43 -10.42 7.45
C ASP A 397 12.53 -9.03 6.79
N PRO A 398 13.43 -8.14 7.24
CA PRO A 398 13.65 -6.86 6.56
C PRO A 398 14.16 -7.08 5.12
N CYS A 399 13.78 -6.21 4.19
CA CYS A 399 14.44 -6.20 2.87
C CYS A 399 15.96 -5.97 3.04
N PRO A 400 16.80 -6.51 2.15
CA PRO A 400 18.23 -6.20 2.11
C PRO A 400 18.47 -4.80 1.50
N HIS A 401 19.73 -4.34 1.52
CA HIS A 401 20.19 -3.39 0.52
C HIS A 401 20.37 -4.13 -0.82
N LEU A 402 20.08 -3.47 -1.94
CA LEU A 402 20.36 -4.03 -3.26
C LEU A 402 21.85 -3.84 -3.59
N PRO A 403 22.55 -4.87 -4.12
CA PRO A 403 23.96 -4.79 -4.49
C PRO A 403 24.20 -4.08 -5.84
N CYS A 404 23.15 -3.86 -6.64
CA CYS A 404 23.20 -3.13 -7.91
C CYS A 404 22.58 -1.72 -7.76
N PRO A 405 22.96 -0.74 -8.60
CA PRO A 405 22.35 0.59 -8.61
C PRO A 405 20.82 0.53 -8.84
N GLY A 406 20.10 1.49 -8.26
CA GLY A 406 18.64 1.58 -8.40
C GLY A 406 18.14 2.18 -9.72
N SER A 407 19.05 2.54 -10.62
CA SER A 407 18.78 3.17 -11.92
C SER A 407 18.54 2.11 -13.00
N PRO A 408 17.45 2.16 -13.79
CA PRO A 408 17.22 1.23 -14.91
C PRO A 408 18.13 1.55 -16.11
N SER A 409 18.24 0.61 -17.04
CA SER A 409 18.89 0.77 -18.34
C SER A 409 17.97 1.44 -19.38
N GLU A 410 18.53 2.04 -20.44
CA GLU A 410 17.72 2.49 -21.58
C GLU A 410 16.93 1.34 -22.23
N SER A 411 17.45 0.11 -22.16
CA SER A 411 16.78 -1.03 -22.78
C SER A 411 15.51 -1.40 -22.03
N ALA A 412 15.56 -1.40 -20.70
CA ALA A 412 14.36 -1.58 -19.89
C ALA A 412 13.42 -0.39 -19.98
N LEU A 413 13.93 0.85 -19.95
CA LEU A 413 13.10 2.05 -20.12
C LEU A 413 12.31 2.03 -21.44
N ASN A 414 12.94 1.63 -22.55
CA ASN A 414 12.26 1.47 -23.84
C ASN A 414 11.19 0.37 -23.80
N SER A 415 11.50 -0.81 -23.24
CA SER A 415 10.55 -1.91 -23.08
C SER A 415 9.34 -1.53 -22.20
N ILE A 416 9.57 -0.87 -21.06
CA ILE A 416 8.52 -0.39 -20.16
C ILE A 416 7.70 0.70 -20.86
N SER A 417 8.35 1.66 -21.53
CA SER A 417 7.69 2.75 -22.27
C SER A 417 6.78 2.24 -23.39
N LYS A 418 7.23 1.22 -24.14
CA LYS A 418 6.42 0.53 -25.15
C LYS A 418 5.22 -0.18 -24.50
N THR A 419 5.45 -1.02 -23.50
CA THR A 419 4.39 -1.78 -22.81
C THR A 419 3.34 -0.86 -22.15
N VAL A 420 3.77 0.24 -21.52
CA VAL A 420 2.88 1.28 -20.98
C VAL A 420 2.10 1.99 -22.11
N SER A 421 2.70 2.17 -23.29
CA SER A 421 2.02 2.76 -24.46
C SER A 421 0.93 1.84 -25.03
N ASP A 422 1.17 0.52 -25.11
CA ASP A 422 0.18 -0.45 -25.60
C ASP A 422 -0.99 -0.60 -24.62
N LEU A 423 -0.72 -0.56 -23.31
CA LEU A 423 -1.72 -0.74 -22.26
C LEU A 423 -2.42 0.57 -21.83
N TYR A 424 -1.95 1.72 -22.31
CA TYR A 424 -2.53 3.04 -22.04
C TYR A 424 -4.05 3.13 -22.23
N PRO A 425 -4.69 2.47 -23.23
CA PRO A 425 -6.14 2.54 -23.40
C PRO A 425 -6.97 1.91 -22.28
N PHE A 426 -6.40 0.97 -21.51
CA PHE A 426 -7.15 0.10 -20.63
C PHE A 426 -7.06 0.49 -19.14
N TRP A 427 -5.95 1.09 -18.71
CA TRP A 427 -5.65 1.33 -17.29
C TRP A 427 -5.54 2.83 -16.97
N THR A 428 -6.44 3.33 -16.12
CA THR A 428 -6.46 4.77 -15.75
C THR A 428 -5.26 5.19 -14.90
N SER A 429 -4.64 4.23 -14.20
CA SER A 429 -3.36 4.38 -13.51
C SER A 429 -2.18 4.66 -14.46
N LEU A 430 -2.23 4.18 -15.71
CA LEU A 430 -1.26 4.50 -16.77
C LEU A 430 -1.63 5.79 -17.51
N GLN A 431 -2.93 6.08 -17.68
CA GLN A 431 -3.46 7.31 -18.28
C GLN A 431 -3.11 8.59 -17.48
N ILE A 432 -2.52 8.44 -16.29
CA ILE A 432 -1.95 9.57 -15.56
C ILE A 432 -0.79 10.22 -16.31
N LEU A 433 -0.07 9.49 -17.17
CA LEU A 433 1.02 10.01 -17.97
C LEU A 433 0.46 10.83 -19.14
N GLU A 434 0.95 12.06 -19.31
CA GLU A 434 0.47 12.97 -20.36
C GLU A 434 1.15 12.76 -21.72
N GLY A 435 2.32 12.12 -21.71
CA GLY A 435 3.18 11.93 -22.88
C GLY A 435 4.06 13.14 -23.23
N GLY A 436 4.76 13.01 -24.35
CA GLY A 436 5.79 13.96 -24.80
C GLY A 436 7.20 13.58 -24.34
N ALA A 437 8.20 14.33 -24.82
CA ALA A 437 9.60 14.04 -24.52
C ALA A 437 9.97 14.39 -23.07
N LEU A 438 10.63 13.46 -22.40
CA LEU A 438 11.34 13.69 -21.13
C LEU A 438 12.84 13.92 -21.41
N SER A 439 13.60 14.38 -20.41
CA SER A 439 15.03 14.62 -20.59
C SER A 439 15.84 13.33 -20.60
N GLU A 440 16.72 13.19 -21.59
CA GLU A 440 17.69 12.11 -21.74
C GLU A 440 19.11 12.52 -21.29
N ALA A 441 19.24 13.57 -20.46
CA ALA A 441 20.52 14.02 -19.93
C ALA A 441 21.25 12.93 -19.12
N GLU A 442 22.55 13.08 -18.88
CA GLU A 442 23.25 12.22 -17.90
C GLU A 442 22.62 12.41 -16.50
N PRO A 443 22.12 11.35 -15.84
CA PRO A 443 21.45 11.44 -14.55
C PRO A 443 22.45 11.64 -13.39
N LEU A 444 21.91 11.83 -12.19
CA LEU A 444 22.69 11.83 -10.95
C LEU A 444 23.33 10.46 -10.68
N PRO A 445 24.44 10.39 -9.91
CA PRO A 445 25.12 9.12 -9.61
C PRO A 445 24.28 8.20 -8.73
N SER A 446 23.63 7.19 -9.33
CA SER A 446 22.94 6.14 -8.57
C SER A 446 23.97 5.29 -7.80
N SER A 447 23.87 5.35 -6.47
CA SER A 447 24.84 4.75 -5.56
C SER A 447 24.36 3.38 -5.05
N VAL A 448 25.31 2.57 -4.57
CA VAL A 448 25.04 1.28 -3.92
C VAL A 448 25.38 1.40 -2.43
N CYS A 449 24.51 0.90 -1.55
CA CYS A 449 24.81 0.79 -0.13
C CYS A 449 25.73 -0.40 0.13
N ALA A 450 26.67 -0.27 1.07
CA ALA A 450 27.48 -1.41 1.50
C ALA A 450 26.57 -2.56 2.01
N GLU A 451 26.87 -3.80 1.62
CA GLU A 451 26.12 -4.96 2.10
C GLU A 451 26.28 -5.07 3.62
N MET A 452 25.15 -5.04 4.33
CA MET A 452 25.13 -5.27 5.76
C MET A 452 24.94 -6.76 6.01
N ASN A 453 25.84 -7.34 6.81
CA ASN A 453 25.60 -8.64 7.42
C ASN A 453 24.32 -8.57 8.27
N LEU A 454 23.20 -8.98 7.68
CA LEU A 454 22.02 -9.38 8.42
C LEU A 454 22.31 -10.74 9.08
N GLU A 455 23.19 -10.72 10.10
CA GLU A 455 22.94 -11.58 11.26
C GLU A 455 21.47 -11.36 11.66
N SER A 456 20.77 -12.45 11.99
CA SER A 456 19.30 -12.48 12.07
C SER A 456 18.75 -11.80 13.33
N SER A 457 19.05 -10.51 13.49
CA SER A 457 18.41 -9.65 14.48
C SER A 457 16.91 -9.60 14.20
N LEU A 458 16.17 -10.22 15.12
CA LEU A 458 14.71 -10.27 15.13
C LEU A 458 14.12 -8.89 14.82
N ARG A 459 13.06 -8.84 13.99
CA ARG A 459 12.33 -7.59 13.71
C ARG A 459 11.83 -6.99 15.04
N SER A 460 12.58 -6.01 15.54
CA SER A 460 12.20 -5.15 16.66
C SER A 460 11.88 -3.76 16.12
N THR A 461 10.72 -3.24 16.48
CA THR A 461 10.27 -1.88 16.16
C THR A 461 10.42 -1.01 17.40
N GLY A 462 11.22 0.04 17.30
CA GLY A 462 11.36 1.05 18.35
C GLY A 462 10.11 1.91 18.49
N LEU A 463 9.69 2.21 19.71
CA LEU A 463 8.63 3.17 20.00
C LEU A 463 9.09 4.13 21.09
N VAL A 464 9.19 5.43 20.76
CA VAL A 464 9.45 6.50 21.74
C VAL A 464 8.21 7.39 21.91
N TYR A 465 7.92 7.70 23.18
CA TYR A 465 6.90 8.64 23.64
C TYR A 465 7.29 9.08 25.06
N ASP A 466 6.97 10.32 25.41
CA ASP A 466 7.11 10.84 26.77
C ASP A 466 5.99 11.84 27.06
N GLN A 467 5.30 11.65 28.19
CA GLN A 467 4.17 12.49 28.56
C GLN A 467 4.57 13.95 28.84
N ARG A 468 5.85 14.24 29.16
CA ARG A 468 6.34 15.61 29.38
C ARG A 468 6.21 16.50 28.15
N MET A 469 6.21 15.92 26.95
CA MET A 469 5.90 16.66 25.70
C MET A 469 4.46 17.20 25.65
N MET A 470 3.58 16.84 26.61
CA MET A 470 2.26 17.45 26.79
C MET A 470 2.29 18.82 27.50
N GLU A 471 3.40 19.20 28.14
CA GLU A 471 3.49 20.41 28.97
C GLU A 471 3.51 21.71 28.14
N HIS A 472 3.99 21.65 26.89
CA HIS A 472 3.81 22.70 25.89
C HIS A 472 2.33 22.87 25.49
N HIS A 473 1.73 24.04 25.73
CA HIS A 473 0.31 24.30 25.44
C HIS A 473 0.05 25.80 25.20
N ASN A 474 -1.01 26.13 24.49
CA ASN A 474 -1.41 27.52 24.26
C ASN A 474 -2.14 28.04 25.51
N MET A 475 -1.72 29.20 26.03
CA MET A 475 -2.25 29.81 27.26
C MET A 475 -3.37 30.84 27.02
N TRP A 476 -3.75 31.06 25.75
CA TRP A 476 -4.72 32.09 25.34
C TRP A 476 -5.85 31.55 24.47
N ASP A 477 -5.53 30.58 23.61
CA ASP A 477 -6.49 29.85 22.78
C ASP A 477 -6.50 28.37 23.20
N SER A 478 -7.60 27.92 23.81
CA SER A 478 -7.80 26.53 24.24
C SER A 478 -8.26 25.60 23.12
N ASP A 479 -8.76 26.15 22.01
CA ASP A 479 -9.27 25.40 20.86
C ASP A 479 -8.20 25.21 19.77
N HIS A 480 -6.99 25.70 20.03
CA HIS A 480 -5.81 25.61 19.18
C HIS A 480 -5.57 24.16 18.67
N PRO A 481 -5.38 23.95 17.35
CA PRO A 481 -5.40 22.60 16.75
C PRO A 481 -4.21 21.74 17.20
N GLU A 482 -3.01 22.32 17.28
CA GLU A 482 -1.85 21.65 17.88
C GLU A 482 -2.02 21.69 19.40
N ARG A 483 -2.41 20.54 19.98
CA ARG A 483 -2.83 20.38 21.37
C ARG A 483 -2.19 19.15 22.04
N PRO A 484 -1.91 19.18 23.35
CA PRO A 484 -1.26 18.09 24.07
C PRO A 484 -1.87 16.69 23.88
N GLN A 485 -3.20 16.62 23.71
CA GLN A 485 -3.94 15.37 23.58
C GLN A 485 -3.60 14.59 22.29
N ARG A 486 -2.92 15.20 21.30
CA ARG A 486 -2.49 14.54 20.06
C ARG A 486 -1.63 13.31 20.36
N ILE A 487 -0.48 13.51 21.01
CA ILE A 487 0.44 12.41 21.34
C ILE A 487 -0.17 11.40 22.31
N PHE A 488 -1.00 11.87 23.26
CA PHE A 488 -1.67 11.00 24.23
C PHE A 488 -2.66 10.04 23.54
N ARG A 489 -3.54 10.55 22.66
CA ARG A 489 -4.54 9.70 21.97
C ARG A 489 -3.90 8.70 21.03
N ILE A 490 -2.83 9.09 20.32
CA ILE A 490 -2.03 8.17 19.51
C ILE A 490 -1.43 7.06 20.39
N PHE A 491 -0.82 7.43 21.52
CA PHE A 491 -0.20 6.46 22.44
C PHE A 491 -1.23 5.50 23.05
N SER A 492 -2.37 6.00 23.56
CA SER A 492 -3.45 5.15 24.05
C SER A 492 -3.97 4.20 22.97
N ARG A 493 -4.05 4.65 21.71
CA ARG A 493 -4.45 3.77 20.60
C ARG A 493 -3.44 2.66 20.31
N HIS A 494 -2.14 2.93 20.47
CA HIS A 494 -1.10 1.91 20.40
C HIS A 494 -1.15 0.92 21.58
N GLU A 495 -1.64 1.35 22.74
CA GLU A 495 -1.87 0.52 23.92
C GLU A 495 -3.10 -0.38 23.75
N GLU A 496 -4.24 0.18 23.31
CA GLU A 496 -5.47 -0.54 22.96
C GLU A 496 -5.25 -1.67 21.94
N LEU A 497 -4.38 -1.43 20.95
CA LEU A 497 -4.06 -2.39 19.88
C LEU A 497 -2.93 -3.36 20.24
N GLY A 498 -2.36 -3.26 21.45
CA GLY A 498 -1.23 -4.09 21.91
C GLY A 498 0.08 -3.82 21.16
N PHE A 499 0.19 -2.72 20.42
CA PHE A 499 1.43 -2.33 19.72
C PHE A 499 2.50 -1.87 20.71
N VAL A 500 2.09 -1.29 21.84
CA VAL A 500 2.98 -0.96 22.97
C VAL A 500 3.82 -2.16 23.43
N ASP A 501 3.21 -3.34 23.60
CA ASP A 501 3.88 -4.54 24.09
C ASP A 501 4.67 -5.28 23.00
N ARG A 502 4.34 -5.02 21.73
CA ARG A 502 5.04 -5.55 20.55
C ARG A 502 6.26 -4.71 20.15
N CYS A 503 6.32 -3.45 20.57
CA CYS A 503 7.41 -2.54 20.29
C CYS A 503 8.44 -2.50 21.42
N GLN A 504 9.71 -2.30 21.06
CA GLN A 504 10.76 -2.02 22.02
C GLN A 504 10.71 -0.55 22.43
N ARG A 505 10.47 -0.27 23.72
CA ARG A 505 10.48 1.10 24.24
C ARG A 505 11.88 1.70 24.12
N ILE A 506 11.97 2.85 23.45
CA ILE A 506 13.17 3.68 23.39
C ILE A 506 12.96 4.86 24.35
N PRO A 507 13.90 5.16 25.27
CA PRO A 507 13.74 6.25 26.22
C PRO A 507 13.90 7.62 25.52
N ALA A 508 13.00 8.55 25.83
CA ALA A 508 13.15 9.94 25.45
C ALA A 508 14.32 10.60 26.21
N ARG A 509 15.03 11.51 25.54
CA ARG A 509 16.03 12.39 26.16
C ARG A 509 15.89 13.81 25.63
N LEU A 510 16.56 14.75 26.29
CA LEU A 510 16.77 16.08 25.75
C LEU A 510 17.85 16.04 24.65
N ALA A 511 17.66 16.80 23.59
CA ALA A 511 18.73 17.25 22.71
C ALA A 511 19.68 18.19 23.47
N THR A 512 20.96 18.23 23.09
CA THR A 512 21.92 19.24 23.58
C THR A 512 21.96 20.46 22.67
N GLU A 513 22.54 21.57 23.14
CA GLU A 513 22.68 22.80 22.33
C GLU A 513 23.66 22.61 21.16
N GLU A 514 24.65 21.73 21.30
CA GLU A 514 25.54 21.30 20.22
C GLU A 514 24.81 20.47 19.16
N GLU A 515 23.86 19.61 19.57
CA GLU A 515 23.02 18.86 18.63
C GLU A 515 22.02 19.78 17.91
N LEU A 516 21.41 20.76 18.59
CA LEU A 516 20.56 21.77 17.94
C LEU A 516 21.36 22.61 16.92
N ALA A 517 22.63 22.91 17.22
CA ALA A 517 23.51 23.68 16.34
C ALA A 517 23.90 22.93 15.04
N LEU A 518 23.51 21.67 14.87
CA LEU A 518 23.63 20.93 13.60
C LEU A 518 22.74 21.50 12.49
N CYS A 519 21.63 22.17 12.83
CA CYS A 519 20.73 22.81 11.87
C CYS A 519 20.40 24.27 12.20
N HIS A 520 20.43 24.68 13.47
CA HIS A 520 19.93 26.00 13.88
C HIS A 520 21.04 26.98 14.29
N GLY A 521 20.80 28.27 14.07
CA GLY A 521 21.69 29.33 14.52
C GLY A 521 21.65 29.51 16.03
N LEU A 522 22.82 29.80 16.62
CA LEU A 522 23.00 29.97 18.06
C LEU A 522 22.10 31.08 18.66
N GLU A 523 21.75 32.10 17.88
CA GLU A 523 20.85 33.18 18.30
C GLU A 523 19.39 32.70 18.42
N HIS A 524 18.91 31.87 17.48
CA HIS A 524 17.59 31.23 17.55
C HIS A 524 17.53 30.25 18.73
N ILE A 525 18.55 29.39 18.88
CA ILE A 525 18.68 28.47 20.01
C ILE A 525 18.64 29.23 21.35
N ALA A 526 19.43 30.30 21.50
CA ALA A 526 19.44 31.13 22.71
C ALA A 526 18.10 31.84 22.95
N THR A 527 17.43 32.30 21.88
CA THR A 527 16.11 32.94 21.96
C THR A 527 15.06 31.97 22.47
N ILE A 528 14.91 30.80 21.84
CA ILE A 528 13.94 29.79 22.29
C ILE A 528 14.31 29.25 23.67
N LYS A 529 15.59 29.03 23.99
CA LYS A 529 16.05 28.66 25.34
C LYS A 529 15.63 29.68 26.41
N SER A 530 15.67 30.97 26.09
CA SER A 530 15.28 32.02 27.06
C SER A 530 13.79 32.03 27.43
N THR A 531 12.93 31.40 26.62
CA THR A 531 11.47 31.33 26.86
C THR A 531 11.08 30.64 28.16
N GLU A 532 11.90 29.68 28.63
CA GLU A 532 11.67 28.96 29.88
C GLU A 532 11.51 29.90 31.09
N GLN A 533 12.23 31.04 31.08
CA GLN A 533 12.26 32.01 32.18
C GLN A 533 11.39 33.25 31.92
N MET A 534 10.68 33.31 30.79
CA MET A 534 9.78 34.42 30.44
C MET A 534 8.43 34.32 31.17
N LYS A 535 7.75 35.47 31.28
CA LYS A 535 6.38 35.52 31.79
C LYS A 535 5.39 35.34 30.64
N PRO A 536 4.16 34.85 30.87
CA PRO A 536 3.18 34.61 29.80
C PRO A 536 2.98 35.79 28.83
N ARG A 537 2.94 37.05 29.29
CA ARG A 537 2.79 38.20 28.38
C ARG A 537 3.99 38.43 27.45
N ASP A 538 5.19 38.10 27.92
CA ASP A 538 6.41 38.22 27.12
C ASP A 538 6.47 37.07 26.09
N LEU A 539 6.00 35.88 26.49
CA LEU A 539 5.86 34.70 25.62
C LEU A 539 4.80 34.89 24.52
N HIS A 540 3.65 35.50 24.83
CA HIS A 540 2.63 35.82 23.83
C HIS A 540 3.21 36.76 22.76
N ARG A 541 3.82 37.87 23.20
CA ARG A 541 4.44 38.85 22.30
C ARG A 541 5.55 38.25 21.43
N LEU A 542 6.35 37.34 21.99
CA LEU A 542 7.37 36.63 21.22
C LEU A 542 6.75 35.63 20.23
N GLY A 543 5.64 34.96 20.57
CA GLY A 543 4.87 34.15 19.63
C GLY A 543 4.36 34.97 18.44
N ASP A 544 3.84 36.17 18.71
CA ASP A 544 3.35 37.12 17.70
C ASP A 544 4.47 37.68 16.77
N GLU A 545 5.76 37.51 17.13
CA GLU A 545 6.91 37.86 16.28
C GLU A 545 7.23 36.75 15.24
N TYR A 546 6.61 35.58 15.35
CA TYR A 546 6.73 34.43 14.44
C TYR A 546 5.41 34.16 13.68
N ASN A 547 5.47 33.32 12.64
CA ASN A 547 4.28 32.95 11.86
C ASN A 547 3.66 31.65 12.40
N SER A 548 2.41 31.71 12.87
CA SER A 548 1.68 30.57 13.46
C SER A 548 2.45 29.85 14.58
N ILE A 549 2.91 30.59 15.60
CA ILE A 549 3.59 30.05 16.79
C ILE A 549 2.90 30.54 18.06
N TYR A 550 2.73 29.64 19.02
CA TYR A 550 2.36 29.96 20.40
C TYR A 550 3.46 29.41 21.34
N ILE A 551 3.69 30.06 22.49
CA ILE A 551 4.79 29.66 23.39
C ILE A 551 4.32 29.63 24.84
N SER A 552 4.53 28.49 25.52
CA SER A 552 4.55 28.36 26.99
C SER A 552 5.97 28.14 27.51
N GLN A 553 6.14 28.23 28.83
CA GLN A 553 7.44 28.07 29.51
C GLN A 553 8.09 26.69 29.26
N GLU A 554 7.28 25.66 28.97
CA GLU A 554 7.76 24.29 28.70
C GLU A 554 7.89 23.94 27.21
N SER A 555 7.76 24.93 26.32
CA SER A 555 7.93 24.73 24.86
C SER A 555 9.37 24.32 24.52
N TYR A 556 10.36 24.97 25.12
CA TYR A 556 11.78 24.63 24.91
C TYR A 556 12.09 23.20 25.38
N LYS A 557 11.69 22.83 26.60
CA LYS A 557 11.89 21.45 27.10
C LYS A 557 11.17 20.41 26.24
N SER A 558 9.95 20.70 25.79
CA SER A 558 9.19 19.81 24.90
C SER A 558 9.88 19.63 23.54
N ALA A 559 10.38 20.71 22.93
CA ALA A 559 11.12 20.65 21.67
C ALA A 559 12.46 19.90 21.81
N LEU A 560 13.18 20.09 22.92
CA LEU A 560 14.36 19.30 23.25
C LEU A 560 14.04 17.80 23.40
N LEU A 561 12.89 17.45 24.01
CA LEU A 561 12.43 16.07 24.12
C LEU A 561 12.05 15.48 22.77
N ALA A 562 11.38 16.23 21.90
CA ALA A 562 11.00 15.77 20.55
C ALA A 562 12.25 15.42 19.72
N ALA A 563 13.21 16.33 19.65
CA ALA A 563 14.48 16.12 18.95
C ALA A 563 15.29 14.95 19.56
N GLY A 564 15.57 14.97 20.86
CA GLY A 564 16.37 13.94 21.53
C GLY A 564 15.74 12.54 21.51
N SER A 565 14.41 12.45 21.47
CA SER A 565 13.68 11.18 21.26
C SER A 565 13.94 10.59 19.87
N CYS A 566 13.95 11.43 18.83
CA CYS A 566 14.23 11.01 17.46
C CYS A 566 15.71 10.64 17.28
N PHE A 567 16.63 11.36 17.95
CA PHE A 567 18.06 11.03 17.97
C PHE A 567 18.31 9.64 18.57
N ASN A 568 17.74 9.34 19.75
CA ASN A 568 17.83 8.01 20.36
C ASN A 568 17.22 6.92 19.46
N SER A 569 16.14 7.23 18.73
CA SER A 569 15.51 6.30 17.79
C SER A 569 16.38 6.01 16.57
N ALA A 570 16.98 7.04 15.96
CA ALA A 570 17.94 6.89 14.87
C ALA A 570 19.20 6.14 15.31
N GLN A 571 19.71 6.42 16.52
CA GLN A 571 20.84 5.68 17.10
C GLN A 571 20.51 4.19 17.28
N ALA A 572 19.34 3.85 17.83
CA ALA A 572 18.91 2.47 18.00
C ALA A 572 18.75 1.72 16.65
N ILE A 573 18.29 2.42 15.59
CA ILE A 573 18.16 1.88 14.23
C ILE A 573 19.55 1.64 13.59
N LEU A 574 20.45 2.63 13.68
CA LEU A 574 21.77 2.57 13.06
C LEU A 574 22.72 1.59 13.75
N THR A 575 22.62 1.46 15.08
CA THR A 575 23.35 0.45 15.88
C THR A 575 22.73 -0.95 15.80
N GLY A 576 21.57 -1.12 15.15
CA GLY A 576 20.89 -2.41 15.00
C GLY A 576 20.18 -2.93 16.26
N GLN A 577 20.02 -2.09 17.29
CA GLN A 577 19.22 -2.40 18.48
C GLN A 577 17.74 -2.61 18.13
N VAL A 578 17.23 -1.82 17.17
CA VAL A 578 15.93 -2.01 16.51
C VAL A 578 16.13 -1.94 15.00
N ARG A 579 15.17 -2.42 14.20
CA ARG A 579 15.25 -2.36 12.74
C ARG A 579 14.66 -1.06 12.18
N ASN A 580 13.54 -0.65 12.74
CA ASN A 580 12.76 0.53 12.38
C ASN A 580 12.16 1.14 13.66
N GLY A 581 11.45 2.27 13.55
CA GLY A 581 10.79 2.82 14.72
C GLY A 581 9.79 3.95 14.44
N VAL A 582 9.11 4.35 15.50
CA VAL A 582 8.08 5.38 15.50
C VAL A 582 8.25 6.31 16.71
N ALA A 583 8.15 7.62 16.46
CA ALA A 583 8.35 8.68 17.44
C ALA A 583 7.07 9.50 17.59
N ILE A 584 6.34 9.27 18.69
CA ILE A 584 5.11 9.97 19.05
C ILE A 584 5.50 11.25 19.81
N VAL A 585 5.96 12.26 19.08
CA VAL A 585 6.60 13.48 19.61
C VAL A 585 5.78 14.75 19.34
N ARG A 586 6.01 15.80 20.14
CA ARG A 586 5.57 17.18 19.87
C ARG A 586 6.40 18.20 20.70
N PRO A 587 6.50 19.48 20.31
CA PRO A 587 5.99 20.12 19.09
C PRO A 587 6.59 19.52 17.79
N PRO A 588 5.96 19.77 16.63
CA PRO A 588 6.50 19.40 15.32
C PRO A 588 7.79 20.18 14.97
N GLY A 589 8.41 19.84 13.84
CA GLY A 589 9.68 20.39 13.37
C GLY A 589 9.75 20.88 11.93
N HIS A 590 9.02 20.31 10.96
CA HIS A 590 9.34 20.49 9.53
C HIS A 590 9.26 21.94 8.98
N HIS A 591 8.48 22.83 9.61
CA HIS A 591 8.43 24.26 9.26
C HIS A 591 9.54 25.11 9.90
N ALA A 592 10.31 24.59 10.86
CA ALA A 592 11.32 25.36 11.59
C ALA A 592 12.56 25.63 10.73
N GLU A 593 12.87 26.91 10.56
CA GLU A 593 14.02 27.41 9.79
C GLU A 593 15.30 27.42 10.63
N ARG A 594 16.45 27.58 9.97
CA ARG A 594 17.75 27.77 10.61
C ARG A 594 17.72 28.78 11.77
N ASP A 595 17.10 29.95 11.55
CA ASP A 595 17.12 31.07 12.50
C ASP A 595 15.70 31.54 12.91
N LYS A 596 14.65 30.73 12.69
CA LYS A 596 13.26 31.15 12.94
C LYS A 596 12.28 30.00 13.23
N ALA A 597 11.41 30.17 14.21
CA ALA A 597 10.24 29.30 14.44
C ALA A 597 9.07 29.65 13.48
N CYS A 598 8.31 28.65 13.05
CA CYS A 598 7.18 28.81 12.13
C CYS A 598 6.23 27.60 12.23
N GLY A 599 4.91 27.78 12.03
CA GLY A 599 3.96 26.67 11.85
C GLY A 599 4.00 25.63 12.98
N PHE A 600 3.87 26.09 14.23
CA PHE A 600 4.01 25.30 15.47
C PHE A 600 5.40 24.67 15.71
N CYS A 601 6.34 24.80 14.78
CA CYS A 601 7.67 24.19 14.82
C CYS A 601 8.73 25.13 15.42
N PHE A 602 9.51 24.61 16.38
CA PHE A 602 10.58 25.37 17.06
C PHE A 602 11.98 25.01 16.56
N PHE A 603 12.25 23.71 16.41
CA PHE A 603 13.47 23.13 15.89
C PHE A 603 13.09 22.01 14.93
N ASN A 604 13.84 21.83 13.85
CA ASN A 604 13.50 20.89 12.80
C ASN A 604 13.92 19.46 13.19
N THR A 605 13.04 18.78 13.90
CA THR A 605 13.24 17.43 14.44
C THR A 605 13.70 16.43 13.38
N ALA A 606 13.12 16.44 12.17
CA ALA A 606 13.53 15.56 11.08
C ALA A 606 14.95 15.90 10.56
N ALA A 607 15.21 17.17 10.24
CA ALA A 607 16.51 17.61 9.73
C ALA A 607 17.65 17.41 10.74
N LEU A 608 17.41 17.75 12.00
CA LEU A 608 18.33 17.50 13.10
C LEU A 608 18.61 16.00 13.27
N THR A 609 17.59 15.14 13.10
CA THR A 609 17.77 13.69 13.17
C THR A 609 18.61 13.15 12.02
N ALA A 610 18.49 13.72 10.81
CA ALA A 610 19.37 13.38 9.68
C ALA A 610 20.83 13.80 9.95
N ARG A 611 21.07 15.02 10.46
CA ARG A 611 22.42 15.48 10.81
C ARG A 611 23.02 14.71 11.99
N TYR A 612 22.21 14.34 12.98
CA TYR A 612 22.62 13.49 14.09
C TYR A 612 22.97 12.07 13.61
N ALA A 613 22.15 11.48 12.74
CA ALA A 613 22.42 10.19 12.10
C ALA A 613 23.76 10.22 11.34
N GLN A 614 24.01 11.27 10.55
CA GLN A 614 25.29 11.48 9.87
C GLN A 614 26.46 11.59 10.88
N SER A 615 26.32 12.37 11.96
CA SER A 615 27.42 12.61 12.92
C SER A 615 27.82 11.41 13.78
N ILE A 616 26.91 10.45 14.01
CA ILE A 616 27.22 9.19 14.70
C ILE A 616 27.71 8.06 13.77
N THR A 617 27.85 8.33 12.47
CA THR A 617 28.37 7.39 11.48
C THR A 617 29.72 7.83 10.90
N HIS A 618 30.53 6.89 10.43
CA HIS A 618 31.87 7.15 9.89
C HIS A 618 31.90 7.34 8.36
N SER A 619 30.73 7.52 7.73
CA SER A 619 30.54 7.62 6.28
C SER A 619 29.59 8.78 5.93
N ALA A 620 29.56 9.17 4.65
CA ALA A 620 28.56 10.09 4.13
C ALA A 620 27.19 9.40 3.99
N LEU A 621 26.54 9.16 5.14
CA LEU A 621 25.25 8.47 5.24
C LEU A 621 24.19 9.20 4.41
N ARG A 622 23.68 8.55 3.36
CA ARG A 622 22.55 9.05 2.56
C ARG A 622 21.25 8.90 3.33
N VAL A 623 20.57 10.00 3.59
CA VAL A 623 19.27 10.02 4.30
C VAL A 623 18.17 10.47 3.35
N LEU A 624 17.08 9.70 3.27
CA LEU A 624 15.83 10.18 2.67
C LEU A 624 14.98 10.80 3.78
N ILE A 625 14.53 12.04 3.60
CA ILE A 625 13.44 12.63 4.38
C ILE A 625 12.23 12.73 3.46
N LEU A 626 11.21 11.92 3.74
CA LEU A 626 9.92 11.99 3.06
C LEU A 626 8.92 12.72 3.94
N ASP A 627 8.25 13.71 3.37
CA ASP A 627 7.25 14.53 4.04
C ASP A 627 5.88 14.31 3.39
N TRP A 628 4.95 13.74 4.16
CA TRP A 628 3.57 13.50 3.73
C TRP A 628 2.55 14.34 4.50
N ASP A 629 3.03 15.30 5.30
CA ASP A 629 2.20 16.35 5.88
C ASP A 629 1.51 17.14 4.76
N VAL A 630 0.31 17.66 5.03
CA VAL A 630 -0.44 18.43 4.02
C VAL A 630 0.20 19.80 3.74
N HIS A 631 1.13 20.26 4.57
CA HIS A 631 1.87 21.50 4.40
C HIS A 631 3.30 21.23 3.90
N HIS A 632 3.86 22.16 3.12
CA HIS A 632 5.26 22.07 2.69
C HIS A 632 6.19 22.36 3.88
N GLY A 633 7.09 21.41 4.19
CA GLY A 633 8.13 21.54 5.21
C GLY A 633 9.27 22.46 4.77
N ASN A 634 8.97 23.75 4.60
CA ASN A 634 9.88 24.79 4.11
C ASN A 634 11.25 24.78 4.81
N GLY A 635 11.27 24.61 6.14
CA GLY A 635 12.51 24.58 6.91
C GLY A 635 13.37 23.36 6.57
N THR A 636 12.75 22.21 6.30
CA THR A 636 13.47 21.00 5.86
C THR A 636 14.08 21.21 4.48
N GLN A 637 13.33 21.79 3.53
CA GLN A 637 13.85 22.15 2.22
C GLN A 637 15.07 23.07 2.34
N HIS A 638 14.96 24.21 3.03
CA HIS A 638 16.06 25.18 3.11
C HIS A 638 17.31 24.68 3.87
N ILE A 639 17.17 23.72 4.80
CA ILE A 639 18.32 23.11 5.51
C ILE A 639 19.13 22.16 4.61
N PHE A 640 18.54 21.61 3.55
CA PHE A 640 19.18 20.65 2.64
C PHE A 640 19.20 21.08 1.17
N GLU A 641 18.77 22.30 0.83
CA GLU A 641 18.62 22.74 -0.56
C GLU A 641 19.92 22.67 -1.38
N GLU A 642 21.07 22.85 -0.72
CA GLU A 642 22.41 22.67 -1.31
C GLU A 642 23.08 21.32 -0.94
N ASP A 643 22.34 20.28 -0.51
CA ASP A 643 22.92 19.02 -0.02
C ASP A 643 22.54 17.78 -0.85
N ASP A 644 23.54 17.09 -1.39
CA ASP A 644 23.46 15.81 -2.11
C ASP A 644 23.46 14.58 -1.17
N SER A 645 23.77 14.77 0.12
CA SER A 645 23.73 13.70 1.12
C SER A 645 22.35 13.44 1.72
N VAL A 646 21.39 14.35 1.50
CA VAL A 646 20.02 14.24 2.02
C VAL A 646 19.02 14.54 0.90
N LEU A 647 18.18 13.56 0.57
CA LEU A 647 17.09 13.70 -0.37
C LEU A 647 15.82 14.13 0.39
N TYR A 648 15.24 15.28 0.06
CA TYR A 648 13.92 15.70 0.55
C TYR A 648 12.85 15.48 -0.51
N ILE A 649 11.73 14.87 -0.13
CA ILE A 649 10.55 14.71 -0.99
C ILE A 649 9.31 15.14 -0.20
N SER A 650 8.44 15.99 -0.77
CA SER A 650 7.26 16.54 -0.08
C SER A 650 5.96 16.41 -0.88
N LEU A 651 4.88 15.93 -0.25
CA LEU A 651 3.55 15.72 -0.86
C LEU A 651 2.48 16.59 -0.18
N HIS A 652 2.45 17.87 -0.52
CA HIS A 652 1.70 18.91 0.19
C HIS A 652 0.63 19.59 -0.68
N ARG A 653 -0.36 20.21 -0.03
CA ARG A 653 -1.33 21.11 -0.66
C ARG A 653 -0.66 22.46 -0.92
N TYR A 654 -0.70 22.91 -2.18
CA TYR A 654 -0.05 24.16 -2.63
C TYR A 654 -1.07 25.22 -3.06
N GLU A 655 -2.14 24.81 -3.75
CA GLU A 655 -3.19 25.70 -4.29
C GLU A 655 -2.66 26.95 -5.00
N ASP A 656 -1.75 26.74 -5.96
CA ASP A 656 -1.05 27.77 -6.74
C ASP A 656 -0.33 28.83 -5.87
N GLY A 657 0.21 28.41 -4.70
CA GLY A 657 0.91 29.27 -3.75
C GLY A 657 0.05 29.87 -2.64
N LEU A 658 -1.25 29.56 -2.60
CA LEU A 658 -2.19 30.12 -1.62
C LEU A 658 -2.21 29.37 -0.28
N PHE A 659 -1.89 28.07 -0.25
CA PHE A 659 -1.94 27.27 0.98
C PHE A 659 -0.67 27.48 1.84
N PHE A 660 -0.76 27.30 3.16
CA PHE A 660 0.34 27.54 4.11
C PHE A 660 1.54 26.60 3.80
N PRO A 661 2.80 27.08 3.78
CA PRO A 661 3.30 28.38 4.28
C PRO A 661 3.18 29.57 3.32
N SER A 662 2.52 29.41 2.17
CA SER A 662 2.26 30.45 1.16
C SER A 662 3.52 31.06 0.53
N SER A 663 4.49 30.20 0.17
CA SER A 663 5.65 30.58 -0.66
C SER A 663 5.69 29.77 -1.95
N GLU A 664 6.22 30.38 -3.02
CA GLU A 664 6.51 29.71 -4.30
C GLU A 664 7.59 28.62 -4.16
N ASP A 665 8.31 28.59 -3.04
CA ASP A 665 9.36 27.61 -2.74
C ASP A 665 8.83 26.17 -2.65
N ALA A 666 7.51 26.00 -2.44
CA ALA A 666 6.84 24.71 -2.43
C ALA A 666 6.57 24.14 -3.84
N ASN A 667 6.80 24.89 -4.92
CA ASN A 667 6.43 24.43 -6.27
C ASN A 667 7.42 23.43 -6.88
N TYR A 668 6.97 22.70 -7.90
CA TYR A 668 7.72 21.62 -8.57
C TYR A 668 8.98 22.08 -9.33
N ASP A 669 9.16 23.39 -9.55
CA ASP A 669 10.38 23.93 -10.16
C ASP A 669 11.55 24.07 -9.18
N LYS A 670 11.31 23.94 -7.86
CA LYS A 670 12.38 23.96 -6.84
C LYS A 670 13.03 22.58 -6.70
N VAL A 671 13.86 22.24 -7.68
CA VAL A 671 14.59 20.95 -7.72
C VAL A 671 15.78 20.87 -6.75
N GLY A 672 16.09 21.94 -6.00
CA GLY A 672 17.31 22.10 -5.20
C GLY A 672 18.36 22.96 -5.91
N GLN A 673 19.41 23.37 -5.19
CA GLN A 673 20.42 24.34 -5.62
C GLN A 673 21.85 23.78 -5.49
N GLY A 674 22.81 24.36 -6.23
CA GLY A 674 24.22 23.99 -6.14
C GLY A 674 24.46 22.49 -6.39
N LYS A 675 25.05 21.79 -5.40
CA LYS A 675 25.24 20.32 -5.44
C LYS A 675 23.96 19.53 -5.10
N GLY A 676 23.00 20.14 -4.40
CA GLY A 676 21.68 19.57 -4.08
C GLY A 676 20.68 19.62 -5.24
N ALA A 677 21.06 20.11 -6.42
CA ALA A 677 20.19 20.14 -7.59
C ALA A 677 19.78 18.72 -8.03
N GLY A 678 18.47 18.44 -7.96
CA GLY A 678 17.83 17.14 -8.16
C GLY A 678 17.42 16.44 -6.85
N TYR A 679 18.00 16.81 -5.70
CA TYR A 679 17.80 16.18 -4.39
C TYR A 679 16.67 16.80 -3.54
N ASN A 680 15.97 17.82 -4.05
CA ASN A 680 14.76 18.36 -3.44
C ASN A 680 13.56 18.17 -4.39
N VAL A 681 12.53 17.43 -3.98
CA VAL A 681 11.39 17.03 -4.84
C VAL A 681 10.06 17.47 -4.24
N ASN A 682 9.44 18.49 -4.83
CA ASN A 682 8.11 18.96 -4.41
C ASN A 682 7.00 18.36 -5.29
N ILE A 683 5.93 17.86 -4.68
CA ILE A 683 4.71 17.37 -5.36
C ILE A 683 3.52 18.26 -4.96
N PRO A 684 3.38 19.46 -5.57
CA PRO A 684 2.44 20.50 -5.13
C PRO A 684 1.00 20.28 -5.59
N TRP A 685 0.11 19.87 -4.68
CA TRP A 685 -1.29 19.62 -5.00
C TRP A 685 -2.11 20.91 -5.15
N ASN A 686 -2.57 21.17 -6.38
CA ASN A 686 -3.09 22.50 -6.76
C ASN A 686 -4.62 22.67 -6.74
N LYS A 687 -5.42 21.60 -6.73
CA LYS A 687 -6.90 21.66 -6.75
C LYS A 687 -7.48 20.43 -6.05
N ALA A 688 -8.74 20.53 -5.62
CA ALA A 688 -9.54 19.45 -5.03
C ALA A 688 -8.98 18.91 -3.71
N THR A 689 -9.71 17.96 -3.12
CA THR A 689 -9.30 17.19 -1.94
C THR A 689 -8.66 15.89 -2.42
N MET A 690 -7.34 15.75 -2.31
CA MET A 690 -6.66 14.52 -2.71
C MET A 690 -6.88 13.40 -1.67
N GLY A 691 -6.67 12.15 -2.06
CA GLY A 691 -6.73 11.00 -1.16
C GLY A 691 -5.77 9.87 -1.59
N ASP A 692 -6.13 8.65 -1.23
CA ASP A 692 -5.32 7.45 -1.51
C ASP A 692 -4.90 7.32 -3.00
N PRO A 693 -5.76 7.56 -4.02
CA PRO A 693 -5.37 7.41 -5.42
C PRO A 693 -4.24 8.34 -5.83
N GLU A 694 -4.29 9.62 -5.44
CA GLU A 694 -3.26 10.60 -5.81
C GLU A 694 -1.95 10.36 -5.06
N TYR A 695 -2.01 10.00 -3.77
CA TYR A 695 -0.80 9.69 -2.99
C TYR A 695 -0.14 8.39 -3.46
N LEU A 696 -0.91 7.33 -3.76
CA LEU A 696 -0.37 6.09 -4.34
C LEU A 696 0.19 6.32 -5.74
N ALA A 697 -0.48 7.10 -6.58
CA ALA A 697 0.02 7.45 -7.90
C ALA A 697 1.32 8.26 -7.82
N ALA A 698 1.45 9.22 -6.90
CA ALA A 698 2.70 9.93 -6.63
C ALA A 698 3.79 9.01 -6.10
N PHE A 699 3.46 8.02 -5.26
CA PHE A 699 4.44 7.06 -4.75
C PHE A 699 5.02 6.19 -5.87
N HIS A 700 4.17 5.57 -6.70
CA HIS A 700 4.61 4.72 -7.80
C HIS A 700 5.33 5.52 -8.92
N ASN A 701 4.91 6.76 -9.18
CA ASN A 701 5.48 7.57 -10.27
C ASN A 701 6.72 8.38 -9.88
N ILE A 702 6.79 8.91 -8.65
CA ILE A 702 7.82 9.87 -8.22
C ILE A 702 8.62 9.33 -7.02
N VAL A 703 7.95 9.10 -5.89
CA VAL A 703 8.63 8.91 -4.60
C VAL A 703 9.51 7.66 -4.60
N MET A 704 8.92 6.50 -4.95
CA MET A 704 9.63 5.22 -4.89
C MET A 704 10.68 5.05 -6.00
N PRO A 705 10.48 5.51 -7.25
CA PRO A 705 11.54 5.58 -8.26
C PRO A 705 12.77 6.39 -7.79
N ILE A 706 12.58 7.65 -7.38
CA ILE A 706 13.68 8.53 -6.95
C ILE A 706 14.36 7.95 -5.69
N ALA A 707 13.59 7.54 -4.70
CA ALA A 707 14.11 6.95 -3.47
C ALA A 707 14.89 5.64 -3.70
N ARG A 708 14.51 4.84 -4.71
CA ARG A 708 15.26 3.64 -5.11
C ARG A 708 16.59 4.01 -5.76
N GLU A 709 16.58 4.99 -6.66
CA GLU A 709 17.75 5.41 -7.44
C GLU A 709 18.81 6.14 -6.58
N PHE A 710 18.37 6.89 -5.55
CA PHE A 710 19.21 7.50 -4.51
C PHE A 710 19.82 6.49 -3.53
N ALA A 711 19.17 5.35 -3.32
CA ALA A 711 19.57 4.27 -2.41
C ALA A 711 19.93 4.78 -0.98
N PRO A 712 18.96 5.22 -0.16
CA PRO A 712 19.21 5.71 1.18
C PRO A 712 19.66 4.61 2.15
N GLU A 713 20.42 5.01 3.17
CA GLU A 713 20.91 4.16 4.27
C GLU A 713 20.09 4.34 5.57
N LEU A 714 19.27 5.38 5.62
CA LEU A 714 18.21 5.65 6.60
C LEU A 714 17.05 6.40 5.91
N VAL A 715 15.81 6.03 6.22
CA VAL A 715 14.60 6.78 5.84
C VAL A 715 13.99 7.43 7.07
N LEU A 716 13.80 8.74 7.03
CA LEU A 716 12.99 9.49 7.97
C LEU A 716 11.66 9.85 7.30
N VAL A 717 10.55 9.72 8.01
CA VAL A 717 9.24 10.19 7.55
C VAL A 717 8.78 11.33 8.45
N SER A 718 8.68 12.52 7.88
CA SER A 718 7.99 13.68 8.46
C SER A 718 6.49 13.40 8.33
N ALA A 719 5.91 12.85 9.39
CA ALA A 719 4.64 12.14 9.34
C ALA A 719 3.50 13.02 9.85
N GLY A 720 3.06 13.96 9.00
CA GLY A 720 1.81 14.69 9.21
C GLY A 720 0.59 13.85 8.89
N PHE A 721 -0.41 13.88 9.77
CA PHE A 721 -1.67 13.16 9.58
C PHE A 721 -2.86 14.12 9.39
N ASP A 722 -2.61 15.28 8.77
CA ASP A 722 -3.60 16.31 8.37
C ASP A 722 -3.98 16.24 6.89
N ALA A 723 -3.21 15.54 6.06
CA ALA A 723 -3.70 15.01 4.78
C ALA A 723 -4.78 13.92 4.98
N ALA A 724 -4.96 13.44 6.21
CA ALA A 724 -5.92 12.41 6.57
C ALA A 724 -7.39 12.87 6.47
N ARG A 725 -8.26 11.92 6.09
CA ARG A 725 -9.71 12.11 6.02
C ARG A 725 -10.27 12.63 7.36
N GLY A 726 -10.88 13.80 7.28
CA GLY A 726 -11.56 14.45 8.41
C GLY A 726 -10.67 15.39 9.25
N ASP A 727 -9.46 15.70 8.82
CA ASP A 727 -8.68 16.78 9.43
C ASP A 727 -9.27 18.18 9.12
N PRO A 728 -9.36 19.11 10.11
CA PRO A 728 -9.93 20.43 9.89
C PRO A 728 -9.08 21.37 9.01
N LEU A 729 -7.76 21.17 8.95
CA LEU A 729 -6.81 22.07 8.29
C LEU A 729 -6.50 21.61 6.86
N GLY A 730 -5.97 20.39 6.69
CA GLY A 730 -5.60 19.86 5.38
C GLY A 730 -6.80 19.61 4.47
N ARG A 731 -7.88 19.05 5.05
CA ARG A 731 -9.16 18.72 4.39
C ARG A 731 -9.04 17.74 3.21
N TYR A 732 -7.97 16.95 3.20
CA TYR A 732 -7.80 15.85 2.25
C TYR A 732 -8.48 14.57 2.77
N GLN A 733 -8.40 13.50 1.99
CA GLN A 733 -9.16 12.27 2.16
C GLN A 733 -8.27 11.01 2.25
N VAL A 734 -6.96 11.16 2.52
CA VAL A 734 -6.06 10.01 2.71
C VAL A 734 -6.56 9.19 3.91
N THR A 735 -6.66 7.88 3.74
CA THR A 735 -7.21 6.99 4.78
C THR A 735 -6.09 6.45 5.69
N PRO A 736 -6.40 6.01 6.91
CA PRO A 736 -5.45 5.25 7.74
C PRO A 736 -4.86 4.05 6.98
N GLU A 737 -5.68 3.41 6.15
CA GLU A 737 -5.27 2.35 5.24
C GLU A 737 -4.26 2.86 4.20
N GLY A 738 -4.52 4.01 3.56
CA GLY A 738 -3.58 4.70 2.68
C GLY A 738 -2.20 4.87 3.30
N TYR A 739 -2.11 5.45 4.50
CA TYR A 739 -0.85 5.61 5.24
C TYR A 739 -0.14 4.27 5.56
N ALA A 740 -0.89 3.17 5.73
CA ALA A 740 -0.30 1.84 5.83
C ALA A 740 0.41 1.44 4.54
N HIS A 741 -0.23 1.61 3.37
CA HIS A 741 0.40 1.29 2.09
C HIS A 741 1.59 2.19 1.77
N LEU A 742 1.55 3.48 2.14
CA LEU A 742 2.70 4.38 2.04
C LEU A 742 3.88 3.86 2.90
N THR A 743 3.62 3.52 4.16
CA THR A 743 4.63 2.94 5.08
C THR A 743 5.19 1.62 4.56
N HIS A 744 4.33 0.75 4.03
CA HIS A 744 4.72 -0.55 3.48
C HIS A 744 5.70 -0.42 2.31
N GLN A 745 5.45 0.50 1.37
CA GLN A 745 6.35 0.70 0.23
C GLN A 745 7.77 1.13 0.68
N LEU A 746 7.85 2.04 1.67
CA LEU A 746 9.12 2.57 2.19
C LEU A 746 9.96 1.53 2.93
N LEU A 747 9.35 0.49 3.52
CA LEU A 747 10.08 -0.61 4.17
C LEU A 747 10.94 -1.46 3.21
N SER A 748 10.80 -1.25 1.89
CA SER A 748 11.71 -1.83 0.88
C SER A 748 13.03 -1.07 0.69
N LEU A 749 13.19 0.10 1.32
CA LEU A 749 14.36 0.98 1.25
C LEU A 749 15.22 0.82 2.52
N ALA A 750 16.47 1.30 2.46
CA ALA A 750 17.39 1.38 3.61
C ALA A 750 17.51 0.09 4.46
N ALA A 751 17.42 -1.09 3.84
CA ALA A 751 17.31 -2.39 4.52
C ALA A 751 16.26 -2.44 5.65
N GLY A 752 15.11 -1.79 5.42
CA GLY A 752 14.00 -1.67 6.37
C GLY A 752 14.14 -0.55 7.42
N ARG A 753 15.20 0.26 7.37
CA ARG A 753 15.48 1.34 8.35
C ARG A 753 14.62 2.57 8.12
N VAL A 754 13.38 2.52 8.61
CA VAL A 754 12.42 3.62 8.58
C VAL A 754 12.18 4.15 10.01
N LEU A 755 12.24 5.47 10.18
CA LEU A 755 11.82 6.17 11.40
C LEU A 755 10.66 7.12 11.08
N VAL A 756 9.48 6.85 11.64
CA VAL A 756 8.26 7.66 11.46
C VAL A 756 8.16 8.69 12.59
N ILE A 757 8.21 9.98 12.27
CA ILE A 757 8.28 11.11 13.22
C ILE A 757 6.98 11.92 13.10
N LEU A 758 6.21 12.08 14.19
CA LEU A 758 4.97 12.86 14.15
C LEU A 758 5.23 14.35 13.88
N GLU A 759 4.61 14.88 12.81
CA GLU A 759 4.58 16.31 12.49
C GLU A 759 3.16 16.89 12.74
N GLY A 760 2.38 17.23 11.72
CA GLY A 760 1.01 17.74 11.80
C GLY A 760 -0.09 16.68 12.02
N GLY A 761 -1.33 17.02 11.64
CA GLY A 761 -2.53 16.23 11.94
C GLY A 761 -3.17 16.56 13.29
N TYR A 762 -4.47 16.92 13.26
CA TYR A 762 -5.14 17.64 14.35
C TYR A 762 -6.53 17.06 14.72
N ASN A 763 -7.12 16.24 13.84
CA ASN A 763 -8.23 15.35 14.21
C ASN A 763 -7.69 14.17 15.05
N LEU A 764 -7.97 14.20 16.37
CA LEU A 764 -7.48 13.21 17.34
C LEU A 764 -7.83 11.75 17.01
N ASN A 765 -8.90 11.49 16.25
CA ASN A 765 -9.23 10.14 15.82
C ASN A 765 -8.42 9.73 14.59
N SER A 766 -8.43 10.56 13.53
CA SER A 766 -7.74 10.26 12.28
C SER A 766 -6.23 10.09 12.46
N ILE A 767 -5.58 10.90 13.31
CA ILE A 767 -4.15 10.74 13.61
C ILE A 767 -3.85 9.46 14.40
N SER A 768 -4.77 9.04 15.28
CA SER A 768 -4.57 7.86 16.13
C SER A 768 -4.68 6.58 15.32
N GLU A 769 -5.66 6.46 14.42
CA GLU A 769 -5.76 5.32 13.51
C GLU A 769 -4.62 5.32 12.49
N SER A 770 -4.32 6.46 11.85
CA SER A 770 -3.29 6.52 10.79
C SER A 770 -1.89 6.20 11.31
N MET A 771 -1.50 6.77 12.45
CA MET A 771 -0.18 6.48 13.03
C MET A 771 -0.09 5.05 13.60
N ALA A 772 -1.21 4.49 14.11
CA ALA A 772 -1.27 3.08 14.49
C ALA A 772 -1.14 2.16 13.26
N MET A 773 -1.76 2.51 12.13
CA MET A 773 -1.60 1.77 10.87
C MET A 773 -0.15 1.78 10.38
N CYS A 774 0.56 2.92 10.45
CA CYS A 774 2.00 2.97 10.18
C CYS A 774 2.78 1.98 11.07
N THR A 775 2.57 2.01 12.39
CA THR A 775 3.25 1.10 13.34
C THR A 775 2.90 -0.37 13.10
N SER A 776 1.67 -0.67 12.69
CA SER A 776 1.24 -2.02 12.27
C SER A 776 2.10 -2.56 11.10
N MET A 777 2.46 -1.70 10.15
CA MET A 777 3.37 -2.05 9.03
C MET A 777 4.82 -2.18 9.48
N LEU A 778 5.31 -1.28 10.34
CA LEU A 778 6.67 -1.38 10.90
C LEU A 778 6.88 -2.71 11.65
N LEU A 779 5.85 -3.16 12.37
CA LEU A 779 5.79 -4.46 13.08
C LEU A 779 5.63 -5.68 12.14
N GLY A 780 5.38 -5.48 10.85
CA GLY A 780 5.25 -6.56 9.88
C GLY A 780 3.89 -7.30 9.85
N ASP A 781 2.82 -6.66 10.33
CA ASP A 781 1.47 -7.14 10.04
C ASP A 781 1.16 -7.00 8.54
N ALA A 782 0.21 -7.79 8.03
CA ALA A 782 -0.19 -7.71 6.63
C ALA A 782 -0.86 -6.34 6.32
N PRO A 783 -0.54 -5.71 5.17
CA PRO A 783 -1.21 -4.49 4.71
C PRO A 783 -2.74 -4.61 4.70
N PRO A 784 -3.47 -3.52 4.97
CA PRO A 784 -4.93 -3.53 5.00
C PRO A 784 -5.52 -3.71 3.58
N MET A 785 -6.84 -3.65 3.49
CA MET A 785 -7.54 -3.54 2.21
C MET A 785 -7.84 -2.06 1.98
N LEU A 786 -7.34 -1.50 0.89
CA LEU A 786 -7.75 -0.16 0.46
C LEU A 786 -9.23 -0.14 0.08
N PRO A 787 -9.92 1.01 0.20
CA PRO A 787 -11.23 1.22 -0.42
C PRO A 787 -11.13 1.19 -1.95
N ASP A 788 -12.26 1.25 -2.65
CA ASP A 788 -12.29 1.47 -4.11
C ASP A 788 -11.41 2.67 -4.48
N LEU A 789 -10.43 2.46 -5.38
CA LEU A 789 -9.53 3.52 -5.86
C LEU A 789 -10.08 4.11 -7.17
N PRO A 790 -10.76 5.27 -7.16
CA PRO A 790 -11.14 5.95 -8.39
C PRO A 790 -9.89 6.49 -9.13
N PRO A 791 -10.00 6.79 -10.44
CA PRO A 791 -8.91 7.40 -11.19
C PRO A 791 -8.42 8.71 -10.54
N PRO A 792 -7.10 8.92 -10.39
CA PRO A 792 -6.54 10.13 -9.77
C PRO A 792 -7.06 11.42 -10.39
N HIS A 793 -7.33 12.42 -9.57
CA HIS A 793 -7.89 13.70 -10.00
C HIS A 793 -7.01 14.37 -11.07
N ALA A 794 -7.62 14.96 -12.11
CA ALA A 794 -6.89 15.45 -13.29
C ALA A 794 -5.80 16.49 -12.97
N SER A 795 -5.96 17.30 -11.91
CA SER A 795 -4.90 18.22 -11.45
C SER A 795 -3.72 17.52 -10.78
N ALA A 796 -3.93 16.36 -10.16
CA ALA A 796 -2.86 15.52 -9.62
C ALA A 796 -2.05 14.89 -10.77
N ALA A 797 -2.71 14.46 -11.85
CA ALA A 797 -2.04 14.00 -13.06
C ALA A 797 -1.13 15.10 -13.65
N VAL A 798 -1.65 16.33 -13.84
CA VAL A 798 -0.83 17.48 -14.29
C VAL A 798 0.33 17.77 -13.34
N THR A 799 0.08 17.72 -12.02
CA THR A 799 1.13 17.92 -11.00
C THR A 799 2.23 16.88 -11.15
N ILE A 800 1.89 15.58 -11.17
CA ILE A 800 2.85 14.48 -11.31
C ILE A 800 3.66 14.61 -12.61
N ASN A 801 3.04 15.01 -13.72
CA ASN A 801 3.78 15.18 -14.99
C ASN A 801 4.68 16.41 -15.01
N ASN A 802 4.34 17.48 -14.29
CA ASN A 802 5.25 18.61 -14.08
C ASN A 802 6.47 18.20 -13.24
N VAL A 803 6.28 17.39 -12.20
CA VAL A 803 7.38 16.82 -11.40
C VAL A 803 8.23 15.85 -12.25
N LEU A 804 7.62 14.97 -13.06
CA LEU A 804 8.35 14.10 -14.00
C LEU A 804 9.23 14.91 -14.96
N ARG A 805 8.70 15.98 -15.57
CA ARG A 805 9.46 16.86 -16.48
C ARG A 805 10.62 17.57 -15.77
N ALA A 806 10.41 18.04 -14.54
CA ALA A 806 11.43 18.72 -13.74
C ALA A 806 12.55 17.77 -13.27
N HIS A 807 12.20 16.53 -12.91
CA HIS A 807 13.13 15.58 -12.28
C HIS A 807 13.73 14.52 -13.21
N ALA A 808 13.16 14.27 -14.40
CA ALA A 808 13.74 13.36 -15.39
C ALA A 808 15.20 13.67 -15.81
N PRO A 809 15.70 14.93 -15.85
CA PRO A 809 17.12 15.19 -16.09
C PRO A 809 18.02 14.52 -15.04
N TYR A 810 17.55 14.45 -13.80
CA TYR A 810 18.32 13.99 -12.63
C TYR A 810 18.14 12.50 -12.33
N TRP A 811 16.94 11.95 -12.55
CA TRP A 811 16.57 10.60 -12.15
C TRP A 811 16.07 9.79 -13.35
N ARG A 812 16.81 8.75 -13.73
CA ARG A 812 16.55 7.94 -14.92
C ARG A 812 15.33 7.05 -14.76
N SER A 813 15.04 6.64 -13.53
CA SER A 813 13.85 5.86 -13.14
C SER A 813 12.50 6.54 -13.46
N LEU A 814 12.50 7.83 -13.80
CA LEU A 814 11.32 8.60 -14.20
C LEU A 814 11.04 8.60 -15.71
N ARG A 815 11.99 8.15 -16.55
CA ARG A 815 12.01 8.39 -18.01
C ARG A 815 11.11 7.45 -18.82
N ILE A 816 9.86 7.29 -18.41
CA ILE A 816 8.84 6.57 -19.18
C ILE A 816 8.27 7.51 -20.24
N GLN A 817 8.67 7.30 -21.50
CA GLN A 817 8.23 8.10 -22.64
C GLN A 817 7.01 7.47 -23.31
N ILE A 818 5.95 8.23 -23.54
CA ILE A 818 4.80 7.74 -24.33
C ILE A 818 4.41 8.77 -25.41
N PRO A 819 3.97 8.32 -26.60
CA PRO A 819 3.46 9.21 -27.65
C PRO A 819 2.26 10.04 -27.18
N GLU A 820 2.35 11.36 -27.30
CA GLU A 820 1.26 12.32 -26.98
C GLU A 820 -0.03 12.03 -27.78
N SER A 821 0.10 11.41 -28.96
CA SER A 821 -1.01 10.95 -29.80
C SER A 821 -1.91 9.90 -29.14
N LEU A 822 -1.41 9.12 -28.18
CA LEU A 822 -2.23 8.16 -27.41
C LEU A 822 -3.25 8.89 -26.54
N ARG A 823 -2.84 9.97 -25.86
CA ARG A 823 -3.76 10.79 -25.07
C ARG A 823 -4.83 11.46 -25.93
N MET A 824 -4.48 11.84 -27.17
CA MET A 824 -5.42 12.42 -28.13
C MET A 824 -6.36 11.41 -28.80
N SER A 825 -6.05 10.10 -28.77
CA SER A 825 -6.91 9.07 -29.36
C SER A 825 -8.01 8.58 -28.42
N LEU A 826 -7.84 8.75 -27.11
CA LEU A 826 -8.84 8.37 -26.12
C LEU A 826 -10.11 9.24 -26.21
N PRO A 827 -11.32 8.65 -26.11
CA PRO A 827 -12.56 9.42 -26.09
C PRO A 827 -12.59 10.40 -24.92
N SER A 828 -12.72 11.70 -25.21
CA SER A 828 -12.83 12.73 -24.17
C SER A 828 -13.97 12.39 -23.20
N PRO A 829 -13.74 12.34 -21.87
CA PRO A 829 -14.74 11.86 -20.92
C PRO A 829 -15.97 12.78 -20.94
N GLN A 830 -17.06 12.30 -21.55
CA GLN A 830 -18.24 13.14 -21.73
C GLN A 830 -18.83 13.50 -20.36
N PRO A 831 -19.03 14.80 -20.04
CA PRO A 831 -19.67 15.19 -18.81
C PRO A 831 -21.08 14.60 -18.77
N LYS A 832 -21.40 13.87 -17.69
CA LYS A 832 -22.70 13.18 -17.51
C LYS A 832 -23.84 14.20 -17.50
N THR A 833 -24.37 14.52 -18.69
CA THR A 833 -25.43 15.51 -18.87
C THR A 833 -26.66 15.09 -18.10
N LYS A 834 -27.12 15.95 -17.18
CA LYS A 834 -28.34 15.71 -16.38
C LYS A 834 -29.50 15.49 -17.35
N ARG A 835 -30.06 14.27 -17.39
CA ARG A 835 -31.26 13.95 -18.18
C ARG A 835 -32.43 14.81 -17.70
N SER A 836 -32.74 15.86 -18.44
CA SER A 836 -33.92 16.69 -18.19
C SER A 836 -35.18 15.88 -18.51
N SER A 837 -36.01 15.65 -17.50
CA SER A 837 -37.23 14.84 -17.55
C SER A 837 -38.39 15.59 -18.23
N THR A 838 -38.25 15.88 -19.53
CA THR A 838 -39.34 16.42 -20.35
C THR A 838 -40.43 15.36 -20.56
N GLY A 839 -41.61 15.62 -19.99
CA GLY A 839 -42.68 14.63 -19.87
C GLY A 839 -43.30 14.20 -21.21
N ARG A 840 -43.45 12.89 -21.43
CA ARG A 840 -43.94 12.32 -22.69
C ARG A 840 -45.44 12.00 -22.63
N SER A 841 -46.27 12.92 -23.13
CA SER A 841 -47.73 12.74 -23.26
C SER A 841 -48.10 11.67 -24.30
N LYS A 842 -49.19 10.94 -24.03
CA LYS A 842 -49.69 9.83 -24.87
C LYS A 842 -50.28 10.30 -26.21
N LYS A 843 -49.89 9.64 -27.32
CA LYS A 843 -50.81 9.08 -28.34
C LYS A 843 -50.06 8.36 -29.48
N SER A 844 -50.71 7.33 -30.02
CA SER A 844 -50.36 6.57 -31.23
C SER A 844 -51.67 6.42 -32.06
N PRO A 845 -51.69 5.75 -33.23
CA PRO A 845 -50.61 5.36 -34.15
C PRO A 845 -50.92 5.78 -35.61
N ARG A 846 -50.07 5.40 -36.58
CA ARG A 846 -50.51 4.70 -37.81
C ARG A 846 -49.35 4.06 -38.56
N GLN A 847 -49.66 3.01 -39.32
CA GLN A 847 -48.74 2.24 -40.15
C GLN A 847 -48.60 2.89 -41.55
N PHE A 848 -47.52 2.56 -42.27
CA PHE A 848 -47.66 1.91 -43.58
C PHE A 848 -46.36 1.17 -43.97
N THR A 849 -46.51 -0.07 -44.38
CA THR A 849 -45.58 -0.81 -45.26
C THR A 849 -46.38 -1.21 -46.51
N PRO A 850 -45.74 -1.55 -47.64
CA PRO A 850 -45.18 -2.91 -47.78
C PRO A 850 -43.82 -2.96 -48.48
N ALA A 851 -43.13 -4.08 -48.32
CA ALA A 851 -42.07 -4.52 -49.24
C ALA A 851 -42.62 -5.64 -50.13
N GLN A 852 -42.09 -5.75 -51.36
CA GLN A 852 -42.22 -6.94 -52.20
C GLN A 852 -40.86 -7.27 -52.85
N SER A 853 -40.70 -8.54 -53.21
CA SER A 853 -39.46 -9.23 -53.63
C SER A 853 -39.85 -10.28 -54.71
N PRO A 854 -39.02 -11.25 -55.15
CA PRO A 854 -37.57 -11.50 -55.00
C PRO A 854 -36.88 -11.86 -56.36
N SER A 855 -35.75 -12.59 -56.32
CA SER A 855 -35.22 -13.50 -57.38
C SER A 855 -34.49 -12.88 -58.60
N GLN A 856 -33.52 -13.52 -59.27
CA GLN A 856 -32.76 -14.77 -58.97
C GLN A 856 -31.44 -14.89 -59.79
N GLN A 857 -30.39 -15.46 -59.16
CA GLN A 857 -29.36 -16.38 -59.72
C GLN A 857 -28.34 -15.99 -60.84
N GLN A 858 -27.25 -16.79 -60.85
CA GLN A 858 -26.21 -17.03 -61.90
C GLN A 858 -25.18 -15.92 -62.21
N GLN A 859 -23.92 -16.23 -62.61
CA GLN A 859 -22.99 -17.31 -62.20
C GLN A 859 -21.54 -17.01 -62.69
N SER A 860 -20.56 -17.77 -62.18
CA SER A 860 -19.20 -18.05 -62.73
C SER A 860 -18.20 -16.92 -63.01
N SER A 861 -17.04 -17.03 -62.34
CA SER A 861 -15.71 -16.48 -62.70
C SER A 861 -15.18 -17.06 -64.04
N PRO A 862 -14.11 -16.52 -64.69
CA PRO A 862 -12.70 -16.76 -64.23
C PRO A 862 -11.68 -15.60 -64.52
N VAL A 863 -10.75 -15.24 -63.61
CA VAL A 863 -9.34 -15.72 -63.43
C VAL A 863 -8.24 -15.03 -64.32
N ILE A 864 -7.09 -14.73 -63.68
CA ILE A 864 -5.70 -14.56 -64.21
C ILE A 864 -5.10 -13.16 -64.55
N THR A 865 -3.80 -13.03 -64.19
CA THR A 865 -2.74 -12.04 -64.53
C THR A 865 -2.85 -10.56 -64.12
N SER A 866 -2.01 -10.19 -63.15
CA SER A 866 -1.26 -8.91 -63.11
C SER A 866 -0.20 -8.85 -64.24
N PRO A 867 0.44 -7.69 -64.50
CA PRO A 867 1.82 -7.54 -63.97
C PRO A 867 2.28 -6.11 -63.58
N ALA A 868 3.29 -6.09 -62.70
CA ALA A 868 4.45 -5.19 -62.56
C ALA A 868 4.42 -3.67 -62.92
N SER A 869 5.06 -2.89 -62.04
CA SER A 869 5.43 -1.47 -62.16
C SER A 869 6.47 -1.16 -63.26
N PRO A 870 6.77 0.13 -63.52
CA PRO A 870 8.14 0.57 -63.19
C PRO A 870 8.30 2.00 -62.60
N ALA A 871 9.56 2.25 -62.23
CA ALA A 871 10.15 3.36 -61.47
C ALA A 871 10.15 4.79 -62.07
N ALA A 872 10.11 5.77 -61.13
CA ALA A 872 11.03 6.91 -60.95
C ALA A 872 11.09 8.15 -61.90
N ALA A 873 11.70 9.21 -61.33
CA ALA A 873 12.31 10.43 -61.90
C ALA A 873 11.50 11.77 -61.95
N GLN A 874 11.77 12.59 -60.93
CA GLN A 874 12.11 14.05 -60.93
C GLN A 874 11.38 15.12 -61.78
N GLU A 875 10.96 16.17 -61.05
CA GLU A 875 11.21 17.63 -61.25
C GLU A 875 10.61 18.44 -62.44
N ASP A 876 9.61 19.25 -62.06
CA ASP A 876 9.66 20.74 -62.00
C ASP A 876 9.06 21.62 -63.12
N SER A 877 8.39 22.70 -62.67
CA SER A 877 7.83 23.86 -63.39
C SER A 877 6.73 23.59 -64.45
N GLY A 878 5.70 24.44 -64.62
CA GLY A 878 5.28 25.63 -63.88
C GLY A 878 4.53 26.61 -64.80
N LEU A 879 3.45 27.27 -64.35
CA LEU A 879 2.92 28.50 -64.98
C LEU A 879 1.91 29.27 -64.10
N ASP A 880 1.98 30.60 -64.17
CA ASP A 880 1.16 31.61 -63.49
C ASP A 880 -0.12 31.97 -64.31
N GLU A 881 -0.97 32.96 -64.02
CA GLU A 881 -1.04 34.01 -62.97
C GLU A 881 -2.50 34.52 -62.88
N LEU A 882 -2.89 35.21 -61.79
CA LEU A 882 -3.71 36.44 -61.89
C LEU A 882 -3.68 37.28 -60.59
N THR A 883 -3.46 38.58 -60.76
CA THR A 883 -3.09 39.60 -59.74
C THR A 883 -4.35 40.33 -59.17
N GLN A 884 -4.33 41.34 -58.27
CA GLN A 884 -3.31 42.34 -57.88
C GLN A 884 -3.69 43.10 -56.57
N GLY A 885 -2.76 43.83 -55.93
CA GLY A 885 -3.05 44.87 -54.89
C GLY A 885 -2.18 44.83 -53.61
N LEU A 886 -0.87 45.12 -53.64
CA LEU A 886 -0.26 46.47 -53.43
C LEU A 886 -0.56 47.08 -52.04
N HIS A 887 0.39 47.48 -51.17
CA HIS A 887 1.86 47.73 -51.18
C HIS A 887 2.38 47.67 -49.71
N SER A 888 3.68 47.64 -49.33
CA SER A 888 4.93 47.00 -49.81
C SER A 888 6.15 47.48 -48.96
N LEU A 889 7.28 46.74 -48.95
CA LEU A 889 8.63 47.09 -48.43
C LEU A 889 8.89 47.04 -46.90
N ASP A 890 10.10 46.73 -46.39
CA ASP A 890 11.13 45.75 -46.86
C ASP A 890 12.15 45.39 -45.73
N LEU A 891 13.10 44.51 -46.06
CA LEU A 891 14.11 43.80 -45.26
C LEU A 891 15.08 44.60 -44.34
N SER A 892 15.33 43.98 -43.18
CA SER A 892 16.56 43.88 -42.36
C SER A 892 17.78 44.82 -42.56
N SER A 893 18.32 45.35 -41.45
CA SER A 893 19.77 45.26 -41.11
C SER A 893 20.06 45.68 -39.66
N SER A 894 21.31 45.50 -39.20
CA SER A 894 21.76 45.67 -37.81
C SER A 894 22.40 47.04 -37.50
N THR A 895 22.33 47.48 -36.22
CA THR A 895 23.47 47.94 -35.35
C THR A 895 23.08 48.98 -34.27
N SER A 896 23.56 48.71 -33.05
CA SER A 896 24.02 49.63 -31.97
C SER A 896 23.31 50.95 -31.58
N ALA A 897 23.05 51.04 -30.27
CA ALA A 897 23.38 52.16 -29.36
C ALA A 897 22.34 53.24 -28.95
N ASN A 898 22.25 53.38 -27.61
CA ASN A 898 22.12 54.59 -26.78
C ASN A 898 20.76 55.23 -26.39
N SER A 899 20.80 55.66 -25.12
CA SER A 899 20.02 56.71 -24.43
C SER A 899 18.60 56.41 -23.93
N SER A 900 18.47 56.41 -22.60
CA SER A 900 17.22 56.62 -21.85
C SER A 900 16.87 58.11 -21.76
N PRO A 901 15.61 58.44 -21.43
CA PRO A 901 15.34 59.45 -20.40
C PRO A 901 14.60 58.86 -19.19
N THR A 902 14.41 59.68 -18.15
CA THR A 902 14.29 59.22 -16.75
C THR A 902 13.03 59.74 -16.03
N SER A 903 12.82 59.23 -14.79
CA SER A 903 12.00 59.81 -13.69
C SER A 903 10.50 59.50 -13.70
N ILE A 904 9.77 59.46 -12.55
CA ILE A 904 10.10 59.86 -11.16
C ILE A 904 9.67 58.77 -10.14
N PRO A 905 10.51 58.42 -9.14
CA PRO A 905 10.08 57.75 -7.91
C PRO A 905 10.00 58.70 -6.69
N VAL A 906 9.18 58.34 -5.70
CA VAL A 906 9.05 58.96 -4.37
C VAL A 906 8.89 57.81 -3.35
N GLY A 907 9.58 57.68 -2.21
CA GLY A 907 10.55 58.55 -1.53
C GLY A 907 10.01 59.01 -0.16
N GLY A 908 10.63 58.75 1.01
CA GLY A 908 11.83 57.98 1.34
C GLY A 908 12.48 58.52 2.65
N ALA A 909 13.16 57.68 3.46
CA ALA A 909 13.86 58.13 4.68
C ALA A 909 15.00 57.22 5.21
N ARG A 910 16.23 57.47 4.76
CA ARG A 910 17.50 57.34 5.53
C ARG A 910 18.28 58.65 5.32
N PRO A 911 19.12 59.13 6.25
CA PRO A 911 20.60 58.96 6.08
C PRO A 911 21.35 58.97 7.46
N LYS A 912 22.69 58.92 7.63
CA LYS A 912 23.94 59.18 6.84
C LYS A 912 24.96 58.04 7.17
N VAL A 913 26.15 57.86 6.57
CA VAL A 913 27.29 58.77 6.23
C VAL A 913 28.04 58.28 4.95
N LYS A 914 28.93 59.11 4.38
CA LYS A 914 29.63 58.93 3.08
C LYS A 914 31.04 58.31 3.17
N PRO A 915 31.55 57.69 2.08
CA PRO A 915 32.97 57.38 1.83
C PRO A 915 33.65 58.34 0.80
N SER A 916 34.95 58.15 0.53
CA SER A 916 35.75 58.79 -0.54
C SER A 916 37.02 57.96 -0.91
N PRO A 917 37.63 58.08 -2.11
CA PRO A 917 38.19 56.90 -2.84
C PRO A 917 39.62 57.04 -3.49
N GLN A 918 39.96 56.11 -4.43
CA GLN A 918 41.15 55.99 -5.33
C GLN A 918 42.40 55.27 -4.76
N LYS A 919 43.23 54.49 -5.50
CA LYS A 919 43.43 54.13 -6.96
C LYS A 919 43.96 52.66 -7.02
N ASP A 920 43.75 51.79 -8.03
CA ASP A 920 44.19 51.72 -9.46
C ASP A 920 45.73 51.63 -9.63
N VAL A 921 46.42 50.69 -10.34
CA VAL A 921 46.09 49.49 -11.19
C VAL A 921 47.04 48.29 -10.80
N THR A 922 47.49 47.23 -11.53
CA THR A 922 47.70 46.84 -12.97
C THR A 922 47.82 45.28 -13.13
N SER A 923 48.41 44.69 -14.20
CA SER A 923 48.37 43.23 -14.53
C SER A 923 49.58 42.63 -15.30
N ALA A 924 49.93 41.34 -15.06
CA ALA A 924 50.69 40.35 -15.91
C ALA A 924 50.61 38.94 -15.21
N LEU A 925 50.52 37.75 -15.83
CA LEU A 925 51.42 36.99 -16.74
C LEU A 925 52.84 36.75 -16.15
N GLU A 926 53.47 35.55 -16.17
CA GLU A 926 53.24 34.30 -16.94
C GLU A 926 53.79 33.01 -16.20
N GLU A 927 54.02 31.90 -16.91
CA GLU A 927 54.27 30.51 -16.40
C GLU A 927 55.63 30.20 -15.69
N SER A 928 55.70 29.10 -14.90
CA SER A 928 56.83 28.13 -14.88
C SER A 928 56.57 26.87 -13.99
N PRO A 929 57.32 25.73 -14.14
CA PRO A 929 56.78 24.38 -13.83
C PRO A 929 57.48 23.53 -12.74
N VAL A 930 56.94 22.32 -12.54
CA VAL A 930 57.28 21.25 -11.57
C VAL A 930 58.49 20.39 -11.98
N LYS A 931 59.32 19.91 -11.01
CA LYS A 931 59.71 18.47 -10.83
C LYS A 931 60.72 18.15 -9.70
N VAL A 932 60.39 17.09 -8.93
CA VAL A 932 61.22 15.96 -8.42
C VAL A 932 62.44 16.23 -7.50
N ILE A 933 62.47 15.52 -6.36
CA ILE A 933 63.61 14.72 -5.84
C ILE A 933 63.06 13.61 -4.90
N GLU A 934 63.75 12.47 -4.83
CA GLU A 934 63.38 11.26 -4.07
C GLU A 934 64.10 11.17 -2.71
N SER A 935 63.58 10.38 -1.76
CA SER A 935 64.42 9.68 -0.76
C SER A 935 63.67 8.55 -0.03
N ASP A 936 64.16 7.30 -0.14
CA ASP A 936 63.75 6.17 0.71
C ASP A 936 64.19 6.31 2.17
N ARG A 937 63.49 5.62 3.10
CA ARG A 937 64.11 4.63 4.02
C ARG A 937 63.10 3.78 4.78
N ALA A 938 63.57 2.62 5.25
CA ALA A 938 62.76 1.50 5.75
C ALA A 938 62.77 1.33 7.29
N GLU A 939 61.91 0.44 7.78
CA GLU A 939 61.88 -0.08 9.17
C GLU A 939 63.13 -0.92 9.54
N PRO A 940 63.32 -1.36 10.82
CA PRO A 940 62.65 -2.60 11.28
C PRO A 940 62.31 -2.73 12.79
N ILE A 941 61.21 -3.45 13.07
CA ILE A 941 61.00 -4.50 14.11
C ILE A 941 61.30 -4.20 15.60
N VAL A 942 60.26 -4.36 16.45
CA VAL A 942 60.30 -5.16 17.70
C VAL A 942 58.99 -5.96 17.83
N LYS A 943 59.06 -7.21 18.30
CA LYS A 943 57.89 -8.11 18.53
C LYS A 943 57.26 -7.95 19.92
N ALA A 944 55.99 -8.35 20.05
CA ALA A 944 55.41 -8.82 21.31
C ALA A 944 54.68 -10.15 21.09
N GLU A 945 54.84 -11.11 22.02
CA GLU A 945 54.16 -12.41 22.05
C GLU A 945 53.68 -12.66 23.50
N SER A 946 52.42 -13.07 23.71
CA SER A 946 51.97 -13.58 25.01
C SER A 946 50.73 -14.48 24.90
N THR A 947 50.86 -15.70 25.45
CA THR A 947 49.77 -16.68 25.72
C THR A 947 50.28 -17.61 26.84
N PRO A 948 49.44 -18.48 27.42
CA PRO A 948 48.26 -18.21 28.23
C PRO A 948 48.47 -18.78 29.67
N ILE A 949 47.43 -18.86 30.51
CA ILE A 949 47.16 -19.99 31.48
C ILE A 949 45.86 -19.74 32.28
N LYS A 950 45.27 -20.82 32.82
CA LYS A 950 44.05 -20.86 33.65
C LYS A 950 44.41 -20.98 35.15
N GLU A 951 43.44 -20.76 36.06
CA GLU A 951 42.88 -21.86 36.90
C GLU A 951 41.71 -21.40 37.79
N GLU A 952 41.10 -22.34 38.52
CA GLU A 952 39.76 -22.27 39.14
C GLU A 952 39.81 -22.21 40.69
N LYS A 953 38.73 -21.75 41.35
CA LYS A 953 37.91 -22.61 42.25
C LYS A 953 36.70 -21.92 42.92
N GLN A 954 35.70 -22.75 43.24
CA GLN A 954 34.55 -22.47 44.12
C GLN A 954 34.91 -22.73 45.61
N PRO A 955 33.99 -22.49 46.57
CA PRO A 955 33.00 -23.51 46.96
C PRO A 955 31.56 -22.97 47.11
N ALA A 956 30.62 -23.79 47.62
CA ALA A 956 29.18 -23.62 47.43
C ALA A 956 28.29 -23.88 48.68
N GLU A 957 27.02 -23.41 48.58
CA GLU A 957 25.75 -23.92 49.17
C GLU A 957 25.50 -24.08 50.69
N ALA A 958 24.20 -24.29 51.02
CA ALA A 958 23.50 -24.28 52.32
C ALA A 958 23.20 -22.85 52.90
N ASP A 959 22.12 -22.59 53.65
CA ASP A 959 20.97 -23.42 54.12
C ASP A 959 19.65 -22.59 54.18
N ALA A 960 18.56 -23.09 54.80
CA ALA A 960 17.18 -22.61 54.66
C ALA A 960 16.41 -22.29 55.99
N VAL A 961 15.09 -22.06 55.88
CA VAL A 961 14.01 -22.12 56.93
C VAL A 961 13.65 -20.85 57.77
N ALA A 962 12.70 -20.06 57.24
CA ALA A 962 11.36 -19.68 57.77
C ALA A 962 11.03 -19.09 59.19
N MET A 963 9.94 -18.28 59.19
CA MET A 963 8.93 -17.96 60.25
C MET A 963 9.10 -16.78 61.23
N GLY A 964 7.96 -16.10 61.52
CA GLY A 964 7.76 -15.00 62.51
C GLY A 964 7.94 -13.59 61.92
N ASP A 965 6.95 -12.72 61.66
CA ASP A 965 5.54 -12.51 62.09
C ASP A 965 5.32 -11.73 63.42
N GLN A 966 4.25 -10.90 63.43
CA GLN A 966 3.64 -10.10 64.52
C GLN A 966 4.34 -8.80 65.00
N ASP A 967 3.63 -7.73 65.40
CA ASP A 967 2.22 -7.27 65.15
C ASP A 967 2.02 -5.80 65.63
N SER A 968 0.80 -5.27 65.50
CA SER A 968 0.16 -4.06 66.07
C SER A 968 0.30 -2.76 65.25
N GLY A 969 -0.76 -1.97 65.03
CA GLY A 969 -2.21 -2.16 65.28
C GLY A 969 -2.96 -0.92 64.72
N VAL A 970 -3.88 -1.01 63.74
CA VAL A 970 -5.26 -1.54 63.79
C VAL A 970 -6.06 -0.87 64.94
N LEU A 971 -7.07 -0.04 64.66
CA LEU A 971 -8.52 -0.35 64.56
C LEU A 971 -9.30 0.96 64.22
N GLU A 972 -10.51 1.01 63.62
CA GLU A 972 -11.26 0.05 62.78
C GLU A 972 -12.54 0.73 62.18
N GLY A 973 -13.04 0.21 61.05
CA GLY A 973 -14.50 0.05 60.83
C GLY A 973 -15.22 1.02 59.86
N ALA A 974 -16.16 0.56 59.02
CA ALA A 974 -16.55 -0.82 58.69
C ALA A 974 -17.30 -0.93 57.33
N CYS A 975 -17.34 -2.17 56.81
CA CYS A 975 -18.04 -2.78 55.65
C CYS A 975 -19.31 -2.13 55.03
N GLY A 976 -19.70 -2.42 53.77
CA GLY A 976 -19.11 -3.28 52.71
C GLY A 976 -20.08 -4.32 52.11
N PHE A 977 -19.90 -4.74 50.83
CA PHE A 977 -20.28 -6.07 50.25
C PHE A 977 -19.74 -6.25 48.81
N THR A 978 -19.90 -7.44 48.19
CA THR A 978 -19.02 -7.94 47.11
C THR A 978 -19.71 -8.59 45.88
N GLN A 979 -19.00 -8.55 44.73
CA GLN A 979 -19.07 -9.39 43.51
C GLN A 979 -20.43 -9.85 42.92
N LYS A 980 -20.70 -9.50 41.64
CA LYS A 980 -20.44 -10.37 40.45
C LYS A 980 -20.72 -9.68 39.11
N SER A 981 -20.25 -10.28 38.02
CA SER A 981 -20.23 -9.75 36.64
C SER A 981 -21.30 -10.36 35.71
N VAL A 982 -22.08 -9.52 35.03
CA VAL A 982 -22.85 -9.76 33.77
C VAL A 982 -23.09 -8.38 33.15
N PHE A 983 -22.80 -8.05 31.88
CA PHE A 983 -22.07 -8.74 30.80
C PHE A 983 -22.74 -9.94 30.08
N GLU A 984 -23.99 -9.78 29.65
CA GLU A 984 -24.58 -10.42 28.45
C GLU A 984 -25.92 -9.72 28.12
N LEU A 985 -26.38 -9.83 26.86
CA LEU A 985 -27.66 -9.31 26.32
C LEU A 985 -27.81 -7.75 26.25
N VAL A 986 -28.38 -7.14 25.19
CA VAL A 986 -28.97 -7.68 23.94
C VAL A 986 -28.42 -6.92 22.71
N CYS A 987 -27.79 -7.65 21.79
CA CYS A 987 -27.81 -7.31 20.37
C CYS A 987 -28.89 -8.14 19.67
N GLY A 988 -29.59 -7.57 18.69
CA GLY A 988 -30.60 -8.29 17.89
C GLY A 988 -30.57 -7.80 16.44
N ALA A 989 -30.46 -8.72 15.48
CA ALA A 989 -30.16 -8.41 14.09
C ALA A 989 -31.34 -8.71 13.14
N VAL A 990 -31.64 -7.74 12.27
CA VAL A 990 -32.41 -7.75 11.00
C VAL A 990 -32.31 -6.33 10.41
N ASP A 991 -32.30 -6.06 9.11
CA ASP A 991 -31.91 -6.85 7.91
C ASP A 991 -31.56 -5.80 6.81
N MET A 992 -30.95 -6.20 5.69
CA MET A 992 -30.42 -5.26 4.69
C MET A 992 -31.48 -4.53 3.83
N GLY A 993 -31.34 -3.21 3.67
CA GLY A 993 -31.90 -2.46 2.54
C GLY A 993 -32.21 -0.98 2.78
N GLY A 994 -31.59 -0.08 1.99
CA GLY A 994 -32.00 1.33 1.86
C GLY A 994 -30.87 2.36 2.05
N ASP A 995 -30.55 3.12 0.99
CA ASP A 995 -29.57 4.21 1.04
C ASP A 995 -30.05 5.39 1.90
N THR A 996 -29.35 5.67 3.02
CA THR A 996 -29.37 7.00 3.64
C THR A 996 -27.94 7.39 4.04
N MET A 997 -27.33 8.30 3.28
CA MET A 997 -26.02 8.84 3.62
C MET A 997 -26.11 9.73 4.86
N TYR A 998 -25.39 9.37 5.93
CA TYR A 998 -25.06 10.27 7.03
C TYR A 998 -23.56 10.55 7.02
N VAL A 999 -23.17 11.79 7.38
CA VAL A 999 -21.74 12.18 7.51
C VAL A 999 -21.11 11.59 8.78
N VAL A 1000 -21.95 11.19 9.75
CA VAL A 1000 -21.60 10.42 10.95
C VAL A 1000 -22.75 9.44 11.18
N ASP A 1001 -22.47 8.13 11.26
CA ASP A 1001 -23.51 7.12 11.47
C ASP A 1001 -24.20 7.29 12.83
N PRO A 1002 -25.52 7.53 12.87
CA PRO A 1002 -26.26 7.71 14.11
C PRO A 1002 -26.58 6.36 14.77
N LEU A 1003 -26.54 6.29 16.10
CA LEU A 1003 -26.94 5.11 16.86
C LEU A 1003 -28.40 4.76 16.58
N ALA A 1004 -28.65 3.54 16.10
CA ALA A 1004 -29.99 3.02 15.86
C ALA A 1004 -30.83 2.88 17.14
N TRP A 1005 -30.20 2.81 18.32
CA TRP A 1005 -30.83 2.75 19.64
C TRP A 1005 -29.85 3.22 20.73
N CYS A 1006 -30.39 3.80 21.80
CA CYS A 1006 -29.67 4.02 23.07
C CYS A 1006 -30.67 3.95 24.25
N PRO A 1007 -30.22 3.65 25.50
CA PRO A 1007 -31.13 3.53 26.64
C PRO A 1007 -31.82 4.86 26.99
N HIS A 1008 -31.23 5.99 26.62
CA HIS A 1008 -31.77 7.33 26.90
C HIS A 1008 -33.04 7.66 26.10
N LEU A 1009 -33.42 6.85 25.09
CA LEU A 1009 -34.69 6.99 24.37
C LEU A 1009 -35.92 6.96 25.28
N GLU A 1010 -35.85 6.32 26.45
CA GLU A 1010 -36.93 6.30 27.44
C GLU A 1010 -37.17 7.67 28.13
N SER A 1011 -36.22 8.60 28.03
CA SER A 1011 -36.37 9.97 28.56
C SER A 1011 -37.23 10.88 27.66
N VAL A 1012 -37.40 10.51 26.39
CA VAL A 1012 -38.12 11.29 25.38
C VAL A 1012 -39.60 11.38 25.74
N ARG A 1013 -40.11 12.61 25.89
CA ARG A 1013 -41.52 12.86 26.21
C ARG A 1013 -42.38 12.94 24.94
N PRO A 1014 -43.67 12.53 24.99
CA PRO A 1014 -44.62 12.73 23.91
C PRO A 1014 -44.69 14.19 23.44
N LEU A 1015 -45.14 14.39 22.20
CA LEU A 1015 -45.22 15.72 21.57
C LEU A 1015 -46.10 16.69 22.41
N PRO A 1016 -45.72 17.98 22.56
CA PRO A 1016 -46.59 18.97 23.17
C PRO A 1016 -47.87 19.16 22.35
N VAL A 1017 -48.98 19.48 23.03
CA VAL A 1017 -50.30 19.72 22.38
C VAL A 1017 -50.26 20.87 21.37
N GLY A 1018 -49.30 21.79 21.49
CA GLY A 1018 -49.04 22.88 20.53
C GLY A 1018 -48.05 22.55 19.40
N GLY A 1019 -47.58 21.30 19.31
CA GLY A 1019 -46.53 20.89 18.36
C GLY A 1019 -45.12 21.34 18.75
N ILE A 1020 -44.24 21.45 17.76
CA ILE A 1020 -42.88 21.99 17.89
C ILE A 1020 -42.76 23.18 16.94
N ASP A 1021 -42.47 24.36 17.49
CA ASP A 1021 -42.12 25.55 16.70
C ASP A 1021 -40.59 25.66 16.63
N VAL A 1022 -40.05 25.41 15.43
CA VAL A 1022 -38.61 25.42 15.12
C VAL A 1022 -38.02 26.83 14.97
N PHE A 1023 -38.86 27.87 14.97
CA PHE A 1023 -38.46 29.27 14.84
C PHE A 1023 -38.42 30.00 16.19
N ARG A 1024 -38.67 29.31 17.30
CA ARG A 1024 -38.56 29.90 18.64
C ARG A 1024 -37.11 30.32 18.94
N PRO A 1025 -36.88 31.54 19.44
CA PRO A 1025 -35.57 31.93 19.94
C PRO A 1025 -35.25 31.22 21.27
N CYS A 1026 -33.96 31.19 21.61
CA CYS A 1026 -33.46 30.72 22.90
C CYS A 1026 -34.14 31.45 24.06
N GLU A 1027 -34.77 30.70 24.97
CA GLU A 1027 -35.52 31.24 26.13
C GLU A 1027 -34.66 32.05 27.11
N GLU A 1028 -33.33 31.90 27.09
CA GLU A 1028 -32.41 32.53 28.05
C GLU A 1028 -31.62 33.72 27.47
N CYS A 1029 -31.29 33.72 26.17
CA CYS A 1029 -30.52 34.80 25.54
C CYS A 1029 -31.17 35.45 24.30
N GLY A 1030 -32.32 34.98 23.85
CA GLY A 1030 -33.04 35.55 22.70
C GLY A 1030 -32.42 35.30 21.32
N ALA A 1031 -31.33 34.53 21.22
CA ALA A 1031 -30.73 34.15 19.95
C ALA A 1031 -31.71 33.33 19.09
N ASP A 1032 -31.71 33.56 17.78
CA ASP A 1032 -32.58 32.92 16.78
C ASP A 1032 -31.89 31.83 15.95
N SER A 1033 -30.56 31.87 15.85
CA SER A 1033 -29.73 30.86 15.18
C SER A 1033 -29.31 29.69 16.08
N GLU A 1034 -29.04 28.52 15.47
CA GLU A 1034 -28.53 27.31 16.13
C GLU A 1034 -29.28 26.88 17.41
N ASN A 1035 -30.59 27.11 17.44
CA ASN A 1035 -31.45 26.70 18.56
C ASN A 1035 -31.76 25.20 18.53
N TRP A 1036 -31.77 24.60 19.71
CA TRP A 1036 -32.11 23.20 19.95
C TRP A 1036 -33.34 23.13 20.87
N VAL A 1037 -34.06 22.00 20.84
CA VAL A 1037 -35.17 21.70 21.77
C VAL A 1037 -34.85 20.48 22.62
N CYS A 1038 -35.10 20.57 23.92
CA CYS A 1038 -34.90 19.46 24.86
C CYS A 1038 -36.04 18.45 24.74
N LEU A 1039 -35.73 17.19 24.42
CA LEU A 1039 -36.76 16.15 24.21
C LEU A 1039 -37.40 15.64 25.50
N CYS A 1040 -36.90 16.09 26.66
CA CYS A 1040 -37.41 15.74 27.98
C CYS A 1040 -38.38 16.77 28.57
N CYS A 1041 -38.32 18.03 28.12
CA CYS A 1041 -39.12 19.15 28.70
C CYS A 1041 -39.56 20.23 27.71
N TYR A 1042 -39.15 20.16 26.44
CA TYR A 1042 -39.48 21.07 25.34
C TYR A 1042 -39.12 22.56 25.54
N LYS A 1043 -38.20 22.86 26.47
CA LYS A 1043 -37.44 24.13 26.45
C LYS A 1043 -36.70 24.29 25.11
N VAL A 1044 -36.68 25.52 24.58
CA VAL A 1044 -35.86 25.90 23.43
C VAL A 1044 -34.70 26.78 23.90
N LEU A 1045 -33.47 26.36 23.61
CA LEU A 1045 -32.23 27.03 24.03
C LEU A 1045 -31.17 26.93 22.94
N CYS A 1046 -30.25 27.89 22.88
CA CYS A 1046 -29.19 27.89 21.87
C CYS A 1046 -28.19 26.74 22.08
N GLY A 1047 -27.72 26.16 20.98
CA GLY A 1047 -26.78 25.05 20.94
C GLY A 1047 -25.34 25.43 21.32
N ARG A 1048 -24.44 24.44 21.16
CA ARG A 1048 -23.03 24.55 21.59
C ARG A 1048 -22.25 25.70 20.93
N PHE A 1049 -22.56 26.06 19.69
CA PHE A 1049 -21.81 27.08 18.94
C PHE A 1049 -22.30 28.54 19.13
N VAL A 1050 -23.13 28.80 20.15
CA VAL A 1050 -23.69 30.15 20.40
C VAL A 1050 -23.37 30.65 21.81
N LYS A 1051 -24.02 30.07 22.83
CA LYS A 1051 -23.80 30.36 24.27
C LYS A 1051 -24.08 29.14 25.15
N GLU A 1052 -24.08 27.94 24.57
CA GLU A 1052 -24.19 26.64 25.25
C GLU A 1052 -25.41 26.39 26.15
N HIS A 1053 -26.39 27.30 26.28
CA HIS A 1053 -27.51 27.15 27.23
C HIS A 1053 -28.22 25.79 27.15
N MET A 1054 -28.34 25.16 25.97
CA MET A 1054 -28.89 23.80 25.89
C MET A 1054 -27.96 22.72 26.49
N VAL A 1055 -26.65 22.86 26.34
CA VAL A 1055 -25.64 21.98 26.97
C VAL A 1055 -25.65 22.17 28.49
N THR A 1056 -25.64 23.41 28.97
CA THR A 1056 -25.79 23.74 30.39
C THR A 1056 -27.11 23.20 30.95
N HIS A 1057 -28.22 23.31 30.19
CA HIS A 1057 -29.50 22.72 30.55
C HIS A 1057 -29.41 21.20 30.68
N GLY A 1058 -28.83 20.50 29.71
CA GLY A 1058 -28.64 19.05 29.75
C GLY A 1058 -27.85 18.60 30.98
N GLN A 1059 -26.76 19.29 31.29
CA GLN A 1059 -25.93 19.05 32.48
C GLN A 1059 -26.68 19.31 33.80
N VAL A 1060 -27.36 20.46 33.93
CA VAL A 1060 -28.01 20.88 35.19
C VAL A 1060 -29.31 20.12 35.46
N SER A 1061 -30.05 19.72 34.42
CA SER A 1061 -31.33 19.00 34.56
C SER A 1061 -31.22 17.48 34.42
N GLY A 1062 -30.07 16.97 33.96
CA GLY A 1062 -29.88 15.55 33.65
C GLY A 1062 -30.67 15.06 32.44
N HIS A 1063 -31.24 15.96 31.62
CA HIS A 1063 -31.97 15.61 30.41
C HIS A 1063 -31.01 15.18 29.29
N PRO A 1064 -31.01 13.91 28.85
CA PRO A 1064 -29.93 13.38 28.02
C PRO A 1064 -30.09 13.64 26.52
N MET A 1065 -31.27 14.01 26.01
CA MET A 1065 -31.54 14.07 24.56
C MET A 1065 -32.12 15.41 24.09
N VAL A 1066 -31.59 15.91 22.98
CA VAL A 1066 -31.95 17.19 22.35
C VAL A 1066 -32.07 17.04 20.82
N LEU A 1067 -32.99 17.79 20.20
CA LEU A 1067 -33.11 17.90 18.74
C LEU A 1067 -32.63 19.28 18.29
N SER A 1068 -31.83 19.32 17.22
CA SER A 1068 -31.33 20.55 16.60
C SER A 1068 -32.33 21.09 15.58
N PHE A 1069 -32.65 22.40 15.63
CA PHE A 1069 -33.50 23.01 14.59
C PHE A 1069 -32.74 23.33 13.30
N ALA A 1070 -31.41 23.26 13.28
CA ALA A 1070 -30.59 23.54 12.09
C ALA A 1070 -30.74 22.43 11.03
N ASP A 1071 -30.67 21.17 11.44
CA ASP A 1071 -30.56 19.98 10.60
C ASP A 1071 -31.55 18.85 10.97
N LEU A 1072 -32.32 19.02 12.07
CA LEU A 1072 -33.22 18.00 12.63
C LEU A 1072 -32.51 16.70 13.06
N SER A 1073 -31.21 16.78 13.35
CA SER A 1073 -30.49 15.71 14.05
C SER A 1073 -30.88 15.67 15.53
N VAL A 1074 -30.68 14.52 16.16
CA VAL A 1074 -30.95 14.30 17.58
C VAL A 1074 -29.67 13.84 18.25
N TRP A 1075 -29.21 14.60 19.23
CA TRP A 1075 -27.99 14.32 20.00
C TRP A 1075 -28.33 13.72 21.36
N CYS A 1076 -27.53 12.76 21.81
CA CYS A 1076 -27.65 12.13 23.12
C CYS A 1076 -26.39 12.38 23.96
N TYR A 1077 -26.45 13.29 24.93
CA TYR A 1077 -25.29 13.72 25.72
C TYR A 1077 -24.51 12.56 26.36
N PRO A 1078 -25.12 11.60 27.10
CA PRO A 1078 -24.35 10.55 27.77
C PRO A 1078 -23.95 9.39 26.83
N CYS A 1079 -24.21 9.51 25.52
CA CYS A 1079 -23.71 8.58 24.50
C CYS A 1079 -22.76 9.27 23.51
N GLU A 1080 -22.51 10.58 23.68
CA GLU A 1080 -21.68 11.44 22.82
C GLU A 1080 -21.87 11.21 21.30
N SER A 1081 -23.12 10.95 20.90
CA SER A 1081 -23.44 10.57 19.52
C SER A 1081 -24.85 11.01 19.10
N TYR A 1082 -25.05 11.05 17.79
CA TYR A 1082 -26.36 11.23 17.18
C TYR A 1082 -27.19 9.94 17.30
N VAL A 1083 -28.51 10.06 17.40
CA VAL A 1083 -29.42 8.92 17.54
C VAL A 1083 -30.50 8.98 16.46
N HIS A 1084 -30.67 7.88 15.73
CA HIS A 1084 -31.77 7.70 14.78
C HIS A 1084 -32.58 6.49 15.20
N ASN A 1085 -33.78 6.71 15.74
CA ASN A 1085 -34.67 5.63 16.15
C ASN A 1085 -36.13 5.98 15.84
N LYS A 1086 -36.94 4.94 15.56
CA LYS A 1086 -38.40 5.02 15.39
C LYS A 1086 -39.12 5.87 16.44
N VAL A 1087 -38.72 5.81 17.71
CA VAL A 1087 -39.31 6.61 18.82
C VAL A 1087 -39.21 8.12 18.55
N LEU A 1088 -38.16 8.57 17.85
CA LEU A 1088 -37.94 9.96 17.50
C LEU A 1088 -38.76 10.42 16.28
N HIS A 1089 -39.40 9.51 15.54
CA HIS A 1089 -40.07 9.83 14.27
C HIS A 1089 -41.21 10.86 14.44
N GLU A 1090 -42.03 10.74 15.49
CA GLU A 1090 -43.14 11.68 15.75
C GLU A 1090 -42.63 13.11 15.94
N ILE A 1091 -41.58 13.26 16.75
CA ILE A 1091 -40.93 14.55 17.07
C ILE A 1091 -40.19 15.11 15.84
N LYS A 1092 -39.41 14.27 15.15
CA LYS A 1092 -38.71 14.68 13.92
C LYS A 1092 -39.69 15.08 12.82
N ASN A 1093 -40.79 14.35 12.65
CA ASN A 1093 -41.83 14.69 11.66
C ASN A 1093 -42.53 15.99 12.03
N ALA A 1094 -42.90 16.22 13.30
CA ALA A 1094 -43.49 17.48 13.73
C ALA A 1094 -42.55 18.68 13.47
N ALA A 1095 -41.26 18.53 13.77
CA ALA A 1095 -40.25 19.55 13.48
C ALA A 1095 -40.01 19.74 11.97
N HIS A 1096 -40.08 18.68 11.16
CA HIS A 1096 -39.97 18.73 9.70
C HIS A 1096 -41.17 19.44 9.06
N VAL A 1097 -42.40 19.11 9.47
CA VAL A 1097 -43.63 19.79 9.04
C VAL A 1097 -43.59 21.26 9.44
N ALA A 1098 -43.13 21.58 10.66
CA ALA A 1098 -42.97 22.98 11.10
C ALA A 1098 -41.90 23.74 10.29
N LYS A 1099 -40.82 23.08 9.87
CA LYS A 1099 -39.71 23.71 9.13
C LYS A 1099 -39.93 23.84 7.63
N PHE A 1100 -40.55 22.84 7.00
CA PHE A 1100 -40.64 22.69 5.55
C PHE A 1100 -42.08 22.62 5.01
N GLY A 1101 -43.09 22.46 5.86
CA GLY A 1101 -44.49 22.39 5.47
C GLY A 1101 -44.98 21.02 4.97
N GLU A 1102 -44.12 19.99 5.00
CA GLU A 1102 -44.41 18.64 4.54
C GLU A 1102 -43.93 17.56 5.52
N GLU A 1103 -44.56 16.38 5.48
CA GLU A 1103 -44.16 15.23 6.30
C GLU A 1103 -42.87 14.58 5.79
N ILE A 1104 -42.10 13.96 6.70
CA ILE A 1104 -40.96 13.12 6.33
C ILE A 1104 -41.48 11.96 5.47
N PRO A 1105 -40.89 11.69 4.27
CA PRO A 1105 -41.28 10.56 3.45
C PRO A 1105 -41.17 9.23 4.23
N PRO A 1106 -42.17 8.34 4.14
CA PRO A 1106 -42.14 7.08 4.88
C PRO A 1106 -40.99 6.21 4.39
N ILE A 1107 -40.05 5.94 5.30
CA ILE A 1107 -38.97 4.97 5.10
C ILE A 1107 -39.60 3.57 5.13
N ASN A 1108 -39.40 2.80 4.05
CA ASN A 1108 -39.83 1.39 3.91
C ASN A 1108 -38.75 0.45 4.43
#